data_AF-A0AA38XVK3-F1
#
_entry.id   AF-A0AA38XVK3-F1
#
_cell.length_a   1.000
_cell.length_b   1.000
_cell.length_c   1.000
_cell.angle_alpha   90.00
_cell.angle_beta   90.00
_cell.angle_gamma   90.00
#
_symmetry.space_group_name_H-M   'P 1'
#
loop_
_entity.id
_entity.type
_entity.pdbx_description
1 polymer ?
#
loop_
_entity_poly.entity_id
_entity_poly.type
_entity_poly.pdbx_seq_one_letter_code
_entity_poly.pdbx_strand_id
1 'polypeptide(L)'
;MAPVAIAAILLLPTQWLAAAAAAVLLIGLWEWLKLADVEDTLARTVLLVLNLVLMVLLVWADAGTLVLFQIATLVGVAWWLGALVWLRFFNFGAQPGSPARILKLLAGTLAIVPAWAALVLIHAGGDPPGHQGHLWLLAALALVWAADSGAYFAGRHFGKHKLAPRISPNKTWEGLVGGLIAGVAVAVGLGWLAGIDAAHLPGLLITSVVAVFASVLGDLFESLIKRHAGAKDSGHLIPGHGGVLDRVDDLRRVAVFGATGSIGASTLDVIARHPLRYQATVLAAGSQVQALLALCRQHRPAHAVIADETLYAELRDGLRDAGLATQAHAGHAALDQLAASDACDTVVAAIVGAAGLSSTLAAAAAGKRILLANKESLVLAGELLTRTAERAGAEIIPIDSEHSAIFQCLRSRDASLDGAGVRRILLTASGGPFRGRSRAELQQVTPAQAVAHPKWSMGPKISVDSATLMNKGLEVIEAHHLFGIPGERIEVLVHPQSLVHSLVEFVDGSTLAQMGLPDMRTTLAVGLGWPQRIESGVSGLDLLTQGRLDFEAPDTDAFPCLALAWQAMRAGGTAPAVLNAANEEAVSAFLQGRIGFLTIPTLVANALSTLPTEPADTLEVLLSADQRARQLTLNAIDAT
;
A
#
# COMPACT_ATOMS: atom_id res chain seq x y z
N MET A 1 18.28 -12.22 17.58
CA MET A 1 17.32 -13.15 18.21
C MET A 1 17.69 -14.62 17.96
N ALA A 2 17.86 -15.09 16.72
CA ALA A 2 18.25 -16.49 16.43
C ALA A 2 19.44 -17.03 17.26
N PRO A 3 20.58 -16.31 17.41
CA PRO A 3 21.68 -16.79 18.25
C PRO A 3 21.32 -16.97 19.73
N VAL A 4 20.42 -16.13 20.26
CA VAL A 4 19.95 -16.20 21.65
C VAL A 4 19.00 -17.37 21.85
N ALA A 5 18.10 -17.63 20.89
CA ALA A 5 17.19 -18.77 20.94
C ALA A 5 17.96 -20.10 20.81
N ILE A 6 18.93 -20.18 19.91
CA ILE A 6 19.82 -21.35 19.75
C ILE A 6 20.62 -21.57 21.04
N ALA A 7 21.22 -20.52 21.62
CA ALA A 7 21.92 -20.62 22.88
C ALA A 7 20.99 -21.06 24.03
N ALA A 8 19.76 -20.56 24.08
CA ALA A 8 18.77 -20.97 25.07
C ALA A 8 18.43 -22.47 24.95
N ILE A 9 18.21 -22.97 23.72
CA ILE A 9 17.92 -24.39 23.45
C ILE A 9 19.10 -25.28 23.83
N LEU A 10 20.34 -24.87 23.51
CA LEU A 10 21.52 -25.71 23.72
C LEU A 10 22.04 -25.67 25.16
N LEU A 11 21.83 -24.57 25.89
CA LEU A 11 22.50 -24.33 27.18
C LEU A 11 21.54 -24.31 28.38
N LEU A 12 20.24 -24.04 28.19
CA LEU A 12 19.32 -23.99 29.32
C LEU A 12 18.83 -25.39 29.72
N PRO A 13 18.77 -25.69 31.02
CA PRO A 13 17.99 -26.82 31.51
C PRO A 13 16.52 -26.71 31.08
N THR A 14 15.84 -27.84 30.91
CA THR A 14 14.44 -27.92 30.43
C THR A 14 13.50 -26.98 31.17
N GLN A 15 13.61 -26.85 32.50
CA GLN A 15 12.76 -25.95 33.28
C GLN A 15 12.93 -24.47 32.92
N TRP A 16 14.16 -24.03 32.64
CA TRP A 16 14.46 -22.65 32.26
C TRP A 16 14.11 -22.38 30.80
N LEU A 17 14.32 -23.36 29.92
CA LEU A 17 13.82 -23.30 28.56
C LEU A 17 12.29 -23.23 28.53
N ALA A 18 11.60 -24.02 29.35
CA ALA A 18 10.14 -24.00 29.45
C ALA A 18 9.63 -22.62 29.87
N ALA A 19 10.27 -21.98 30.85
CA ALA A 19 9.93 -20.62 31.28
C ALA A 19 10.22 -19.58 30.18
N ALA A 20 11.37 -19.67 29.51
CA ALA A 20 11.74 -18.76 28.43
C ALA A 20 10.79 -18.91 27.22
N ALA A 21 10.47 -20.14 26.83
CA ALA A 21 9.53 -20.44 25.75
C ALA A 21 8.11 -19.96 26.09
N ALA A 22 7.66 -20.15 27.35
CA ALA A 22 6.38 -19.62 27.80
C ALA A 22 6.32 -18.10 27.67
N ALA A 23 7.38 -17.38 28.08
CA ALA A 23 7.43 -15.92 27.94
C ALA A 23 7.33 -15.46 26.48
N VAL A 24 8.09 -16.10 25.57
CA VAL A 24 8.05 -15.78 24.13
C VAL A 24 6.68 -16.07 23.52
N LEU A 25 6.09 -17.22 23.84
CA LEU A 25 4.79 -17.62 23.28
C LEU A 25 3.63 -16.80 23.87
N LEU A 26 3.72 -16.38 25.13
CA LEU A 26 2.75 -15.45 25.73
C LEU A 26 2.84 -14.05 25.08
N ILE A 27 4.04 -13.59 24.71
CA ILE A 27 4.18 -12.37 23.90
C ILE A 27 3.45 -12.52 22.55
N GLY A 28 3.62 -13.67 21.87
CA GLY A 28 2.87 -13.97 20.65
C GLY A 28 1.34 -14.04 20.87
N LEU A 29 0.90 -14.59 22.01
CA LEU A 29 -0.52 -14.61 22.37
C LEU A 29 -1.08 -13.20 22.59
N TRP A 30 -0.29 -12.28 23.15
CA TRP A 30 -0.71 -10.88 23.31
C TRP A 30 -1.01 -10.21 21.97
N GLU A 31 -0.18 -10.45 20.96
CA GLU A 31 -0.37 -9.99 19.59
C GLU A 31 -1.59 -10.66 18.95
N TRP A 32 -1.76 -11.97 19.14
CA TRP A 32 -2.93 -12.71 18.69
C TRP A 32 -4.24 -12.16 19.25
N LEU A 33 -4.30 -11.87 20.55
CA LEU A 33 -5.51 -11.34 21.20
C LEU A 33 -5.90 -9.96 20.64
N LYS A 34 -4.92 -9.17 20.20
CA LYS A 34 -5.18 -7.92 19.48
C LYS A 34 -5.82 -8.19 18.11
N LEU A 35 -5.33 -9.16 17.35
CA LEU A 35 -5.93 -9.60 16.08
C LEU A 35 -7.32 -10.23 16.26
N ALA A 36 -7.60 -10.79 17.43
CA ALA A 36 -8.90 -11.34 17.81
C ALA A 36 -9.91 -10.29 18.31
N ASP A 37 -9.65 -9.00 18.05
CA ASP A 37 -10.54 -7.88 18.40
C ASP A 37 -10.75 -7.70 19.91
N VAL A 38 -9.71 -8.01 20.71
CA VAL A 38 -9.67 -7.67 22.14
C VAL A 38 -8.80 -6.43 22.32
N GLU A 39 -9.40 -5.26 22.09
CA GLU A 39 -8.69 -3.98 22.20
C GLU A 39 -8.36 -3.61 23.66
N ASP A 40 -9.23 -3.98 24.60
CA ASP A 40 -9.06 -3.66 26.02
C ASP A 40 -7.81 -4.33 26.62
N THR A 41 -6.95 -3.51 27.23
CA THR A 41 -5.67 -3.95 27.82
C THR A 41 -5.90 -4.85 29.04
N LEU A 42 -6.96 -4.59 29.82
CA LEU A 42 -7.28 -5.39 31.01
C LEU A 42 -7.73 -6.80 30.59
N ALA A 43 -8.66 -6.91 29.64
CA ALA A 43 -9.13 -8.19 29.11
C ALA A 43 -8.00 -9.02 28.51
N ARG A 44 -7.09 -8.41 27.75
CA ARG A 44 -5.89 -9.09 27.24
C ARG A 44 -4.98 -9.58 28.36
N THR A 45 -4.76 -8.76 29.38
CA THR A 45 -3.94 -9.14 30.54
C THR A 45 -4.55 -10.32 31.28
N VAL A 46 -5.87 -10.32 31.51
CA VAL A 46 -6.58 -11.45 32.15
C VAL A 46 -6.40 -12.73 31.34
N LEU A 47 -6.62 -12.69 30.02
CA LEU A 47 -6.48 -13.87 29.16
C LEU A 47 -5.04 -14.39 29.08
N LEU A 48 -4.06 -13.48 29.11
CA LEU A 48 -2.64 -13.82 29.18
C LEU A 48 -2.30 -14.52 30.50
N VAL A 49 -2.76 -13.97 31.62
CA VAL A 49 -2.56 -14.55 32.96
C VAL A 49 -3.26 -15.90 33.08
N LEU A 50 -4.45 -16.08 32.51
CA LEU A 50 -5.14 -17.38 32.49
C LEU A 50 -4.34 -18.44 31.73
N ASN A 51 -3.74 -18.08 30.60
CA ASN A 51 -2.86 -18.99 29.84
C ASN A 51 -1.57 -19.31 30.61
N LEU A 52 -0.97 -18.32 31.28
CA LEU A 52 0.18 -18.55 32.15
C LEU A 52 -0.17 -19.49 33.31
N VAL A 53 -1.31 -19.28 33.98
CA VAL A 53 -1.80 -20.16 35.05
C VAL A 53 -2.02 -21.58 34.51
N LEU A 54 -2.59 -21.72 33.31
CA LEU A 54 -2.77 -23.04 32.68
C LEU A 54 -1.42 -23.74 32.43
N MET A 55 -0.41 -23.02 31.92
CA MET A 55 0.94 -23.56 31.74
C MET A 55 1.56 -23.98 33.09
N VAL A 56 1.43 -23.16 34.13
CA VAL A 56 1.93 -23.46 35.49
C VAL A 56 1.21 -24.67 36.10
N LEU A 57 -0.11 -24.77 35.95
CA LEU A 57 -0.89 -25.91 36.41
C LEU A 57 -0.49 -27.20 35.69
N LEU A 58 -0.20 -27.14 34.39
CA LEU A 58 0.33 -28.27 33.64
C LEU A 58 1.68 -28.74 34.20
N VAL A 59 2.63 -27.82 34.46
CA VAL A 59 3.91 -28.17 35.12
C VAL A 59 3.67 -28.82 36.48
N TRP A 60 2.80 -28.22 37.29
CA TRP A 60 2.56 -28.66 38.67
C TRP A 60 1.86 -30.03 38.74
N ALA A 61 0.84 -30.24 37.91
CA ALA A 61 0.04 -31.46 37.90
C ALA A 61 0.74 -32.65 37.23
N ASP A 62 1.73 -32.40 36.37
CA ASP A 62 2.42 -33.45 35.62
C ASP A 62 3.31 -34.34 36.52
N ALA A 63 3.70 -33.82 37.69
CA ALA A 63 4.51 -34.52 38.68
C ALA A 63 5.80 -35.17 38.11
N GLY A 64 6.30 -34.66 36.98
CA GLY A 64 7.50 -35.14 36.30
C GLY A 64 7.30 -36.35 35.38
N THR A 65 6.05 -36.74 35.08
CA THR A 65 5.74 -37.91 34.22
C THR A 65 5.64 -37.58 32.73
N LEU A 66 5.58 -36.30 32.36
CA LEU A 66 5.37 -35.76 31.01
C LEU A 66 4.06 -36.19 30.32
N VAL A 67 3.19 -36.94 31.00
CA VAL A 67 1.92 -37.44 30.43
C VAL A 67 0.98 -36.27 30.11
N LEU A 68 0.90 -35.26 30.98
CA LEU A 68 0.03 -34.11 30.72
C LEU A 68 0.53 -33.27 29.54
N PHE A 69 1.85 -33.18 29.38
CA PHE A 69 2.46 -32.52 28.23
C PHE A 69 2.16 -33.27 26.93
N GLN A 70 2.19 -34.61 26.94
CA GLN A 70 1.80 -35.44 25.79
C GLN A 70 0.33 -35.23 25.41
N ILE A 71 -0.57 -35.25 26.39
CA ILE A 71 -2.00 -34.99 26.17
C ILE A 71 -2.21 -33.59 25.60
N ALA A 72 -1.58 -32.57 26.18
CA ALA A 72 -1.66 -31.19 25.68
C ALA A 72 -1.17 -31.08 24.23
N THR A 73 -0.08 -31.76 23.89
CA THR A 73 0.47 -31.80 22.53
C THR A 73 -0.51 -32.47 21.55
N LEU A 74 -1.11 -33.61 21.91
CA LEU A 74 -2.11 -34.29 21.08
C LEU A 74 -3.36 -33.43 20.86
N VAL A 75 -3.80 -32.68 21.87
CA VAL A 75 -4.88 -31.69 21.72
C VAL A 75 -4.50 -30.62 20.69
N GLY A 76 -3.26 -30.14 20.71
CA GLY A 76 -2.74 -29.20 19.71
C GLY A 76 -2.73 -29.77 18.29
N VAL A 77 -2.31 -31.03 18.12
CA VAL A 77 -2.36 -31.71 16.81
C VAL A 77 -3.80 -31.82 16.32
N ALA A 78 -4.74 -32.26 17.18
CA ALA A 78 -6.14 -32.34 16.83
C ALA A 78 -6.74 -30.96 16.46
N TRP A 79 -6.36 -29.91 17.20
CA TRP A 79 -6.73 -28.53 16.89
C TRP A 79 -6.25 -28.11 15.50
N TRP A 80 -4.97 -28.32 15.17
CA TRP A 80 -4.42 -27.94 13.87
C TRP A 80 -5.05 -28.72 12.72
N LEU A 81 -5.35 -30.02 12.90
CA LEU A 81 -6.11 -30.81 11.93
C LEU A 81 -7.53 -30.26 11.73
N GLY A 82 -8.19 -29.83 12.81
CA GLY A 82 -9.48 -29.13 12.76
C GLY A 82 -9.39 -27.76 12.09
N ALA A 83 -8.32 -27.00 12.33
CA ALA A 83 -8.07 -25.68 11.73
C ALA A 83 -7.91 -25.76 10.20
N LEU A 84 -7.50 -26.91 9.64
CA LEU A 84 -7.50 -27.12 8.18
C LEU A 84 -8.91 -27.09 7.58
N VAL A 85 -9.90 -27.56 8.32
CA VAL A 85 -11.31 -27.46 7.91
C VAL A 85 -11.75 -25.99 7.92
N TRP A 86 -11.24 -25.19 8.86
CA TRP A 86 -11.49 -23.76 8.90
C TRP A 86 -10.95 -23.02 7.67
N LEU A 87 -9.76 -23.39 7.16
CA LEU A 87 -9.22 -22.86 5.90
C LEU A 87 -10.13 -23.12 4.69
N ARG A 88 -10.92 -24.21 4.71
CA ARG A 88 -11.87 -24.56 3.64
C ARG A 88 -13.16 -23.71 3.66
N PHE A 89 -13.53 -23.16 4.81
CA PHE A 89 -14.73 -22.35 4.99
C PHE A 89 -14.37 -20.87 5.22
N PHE A 90 -13.79 -20.23 4.20
CA PHE A 90 -13.26 -18.86 4.19
C PHE A 90 -14.16 -17.78 4.83
N ASN A 91 -15.48 -17.96 4.82
CA ASN A 91 -16.45 -16.99 5.39
C ASN A 91 -16.83 -17.25 6.85
N PHE A 92 -16.48 -18.42 7.41
CA PHE A 92 -16.79 -18.76 8.80
C PHE A 92 -15.75 -18.07 9.70
N GLY A 93 -16.13 -17.01 10.40
CA GLY A 93 -15.23 -16.24 11.28
C GLY A 93 -14.90 -14.81 10.81
N ALA A 94 -15.31 -14.44 9.59
CA ALA A 94 -15.27 -13.06 9.09
C ALA A 94 -16.44 -12.20 9.60
N GLN A 95 -17.53 -12.84 10.03
CA GLN A 95 -18.68 -12.13 10.59
C GLN A 95 -18.44 -11.72 12.05
N PRO A 96 -18.78 -10.48 12.46
CA PRO A 96 -18.57 -9.96 13.82
C PRO A 96 -19.46 -10.59 14.91
N GLY A 97 -19.97 -11.81 14.70
CA GLY A 97 -20.81 -12.51 15.66
C GLY A 97 -20.04 -13.11 16.84
N SER A 98 -20.70 -13.20 18.00
CA SER A 98 -20.14 -13.78 19.24
C SER A 98 -19.49 -15.17 19.10
N PRO A 99 -20.01 -16.12 18.28
CA PRO A 99 -19.38 -17.43 18.11
C PRO A 99 -18.01 -17.38 17.42
N ALA A 100 -17.85 -16.47 16.45
CA ALA A 100 -16.60 -16.29 15.71
C ALA A 100 -15.49 -15.73 16.61
N ARG A 101 -15.85 -14.80 17.51
CA ARG A 101 -14.93 -14.21 18.49
C ARG A 101 -14.45 -15.27 19.49
N ILE A 102 -15.37 -16.06 20.04
CA ILE A 102 -15.02 -17.16 20.97
C ILE A 102 -14.06 -18.15 20.30
N LEU A 103 -14.31 -18.53 19.05
CA LEU A 103 -13.42 -19.42 18.30
C LEU A 103 -12.01 -18.83 18.13
N LYS A 104 -11.89 -17.55 17.76
CA LYS A 104 -10.58 -16.86 17.64
C LYS A 104 -9.82 -16.79 18.97
N LEU A 105 -10.53 -16.59 20.09
CA LEU A 105 -9.93 -16.58 21.41
C LEU A 105 -9.42 -17.97 21.82
N LEU A 106 -10.23 -19.00 21.60
CA LEU A 106 -9.84 -20.39 21.88
C LEU A 106 -8.68 -20.84 20.99
N ALA A 107 -8.65 -20.40 19.72
CA ALA A 107 -7.61 -20.72 18.77
C ALA A 107 -6.21 -20.29 19.24
N GLY A 108 -6.08 -19.11 19.85
CA GLY A 108 -4.81 -18.64 20.40
C GLY A 108 -4.29 -19.55 21.51
N THR A 109 -5.14 -19.89 22.48
CA THR A 109 -4.81 -20.81 23.58
C THR A 109 -4.45 -22.21 23.06
N LEU A 110 -5.25 -22.75 22.13
CA LEU A 110 -5.07 -24.08 21.54
C LEU A 110 -3.86 -24.18 20.60
N ALA A 111 -3.34 -23.06 20.11
CA ALA A 111 -2.07 -23.02 19.40
C ALA A 111 -0.88 -22.91 20.37
N ILE A 112 -0.94 -21.99 21.32
CA ILE A 112 0.21 -21.58 22.15
C ILE A 112 0.55 -22.60 23.24
N VAL A 113 -0.44 -23.06 24.01
CA VAL A 113 -0.18 -23.97 25.15
C VAL A 113 0.31 -25.35 24.67
N PRO A 114 -0.30 -25.97 23.63
CA PRO A 114 0.23 -27.21 23.07
C PRO A 114 1.59 -27.05 22.39
N ALA A 115 1.85 -25.95 21.69
CA ALA A 115 3.17 -25.70 21.09
C ALA A 115 4.24 -25.59 22.17
N TRP A 116 3.98 -24.83 23.24
CA TRP A 116 4.86 -24.77 24.41
C TRP A 116 5.10 -26.17 25.00
N ALA A 117 4.05 -26.97 25.19
CA ALA A 117 4.16 -28.32 25.73
C ALA A 117 5.02 -29.23 24.83
N ALA A 118 4.85 -29.15 23.52
CA ALA A 118 5.62 -29.92 22.55
C ALA A 118 7.12 -29.56 22.58
N LEU A 119 7.46 -28.27 22.67
CA LEU A 119 8.86 -27.83 22.80
C LEU A 119 9.51 -28.40 24.07
N VAL A 120 8.78 -28.39 25.20
CA VAL A 120 9.24 -28.94 26.47
C VAL A 120 9.41 -30.46 26.38
N LEU A 121 8.48 -31.17 25.75
CA LEU A 121 8.59 -32.62 25.53
C LEU A 121 9.80 -33.00 24.71
N ILE A 122 10.05 -32.32 23.59
CA ILE A 122 11.17 -32.64 22.71
C ILE A 122 12.49 -32.35 23.43
N HIS A 123 12.57 -31.26 24.18
CA HIS A 123 13.77 -30.93 24.96
C HIS A 123 14.02 -31.93 26.10
N ALA A 124 12.97 -32.40 26.76
CA ALA A 124 13.05 -33.38 27.83
C ALA A 124 13.29 -34.82 27.31
N GLY A 125 12.76 -35.13 26.13
CA GLY A 125 12.77 -36.44 25.49
C GLY A 125 14.09 -36.74 24.78
N GLY A 126 15.02 -37.37 25.51
CA GLY A 126 16.18 -38.08 24.97
C GLY A 126 16.32 -39.43 25.66
N ASP A 127 17.13 -40.34 25.14
CA ASP A 127 17.51 -41.57 25.86
C ASP A 127 19.03 -41.62 26.06
N PRO A 128 19.55 -41.53 27.30
CA PRO A 128 18.81 -41.23 28.53
C PRO A 128 18.19 -39.80 28.51
N PRO A 129 17.12 -39.55 29.31
CA PRO A 129 16.40 -38.28 29.36
C PRO A 129 17.34 -37.07 29.42
N GLY A 130 17.23 -36.18 28.43
CA GLY A 130 18.02 -34.93 28.35
C GLY A 130 19.38 -35.00 27.62
N HIS A 131 19.90 -36.17 27.23
CA HIS A 131 21.24 -36.21 26.57
C HIS A 131 21.26 -35.66 25.14
N GLN A 132 20.14 -35.70 24.40
CA GLN A 132 20.06 -35.22 23.02
C GLN A 132 18.78 -34.44 22.68
N GLY A 133 17.86 -34.25 23.65
CA GLY A 133 16.58 -33.56 23.40
C GLY A 133 16.75 -32.11 22.92
N HIS A 134 17.80 -31.43 23.37
CA HIS A 134 18.16 -30.09 22.88
C HIS A 134 18.56 -30.08 21.39
N LEU A 135 19.24 -31.13 20.90
CA LEU A 135 19.58 -31.27 19.47
C LEU A 135 18.35 -31.61 18.63
N TRP A 136 17.46 -32.47 19.14
CA TRP A 136 16.19 -32.77 18.49
C TRP A 136 15.27 -31.56 18.40
N LEU A 137 15.23 -30.74 19.46
CA LEU A 137 14.50 -29.48 19.44
C LEU A 137 15.09 -28.50 18.42
N LEU A 138 16.43 -28.38 18.40
CA LEU A 138 17.12 -27.55 17.42
C LEU A 138 16.86 -28.04 15.99
N ALA A 139 16.89 -29.36 15.76
CA ALA A 139 16.61 -29.96 14.46
C ALA A 139 15.17 -29.66 13.99
N ALA A 140 14.18 -29.77 14.88
CA ALA A 140 12.79 -29.47 14.57
C ALA A 140 12.59 -27.99 14.18
N LEU A 141 13.21 -27.05 14.91
CA LEU A 141 13.10 -25.61 14.61
C LEU A 141 13.90 -25.21 13.37
N ALA A 142 15.13 -25.72 13.23
CA ALA A 142 15.99 -25.43 12.09
C ALA A 142 15.42 -25.99 10.78
N LEU A 143 14.71 -27.12 10.83
CA LEU A 143 13.95 -27.64 9.70
C LEU A 143 12.95 -26.60 9.19
N VAL A 144 12.15 -26.01 10.08
CA VAL A 144 11.15 -25.00 9.72
C VAL A 144 11.83 -23.75 9.16
N TRP A 145 12.87 -23.24 9.82
CA TRP A 145 13.63 -22.07 9.34
C TRP A 145 14.26 -22.29 7.96
N ALA A 146 14.78 -23.50 7.73
CA ALA A 146 15.34 -23.90 6.44
C ALA A 146 14.25 -24.03 5.37
N ALA A 147 13.08 -24.56 5.73
CA ALA A 147 11.95 -24.65 4.83
C ALA A 147 11.44 -23.27 4.40
N ASP A 148 11.33 -22.32 5.32
CA ASP A 148 10.93 -20.94 5.00
C ASP A 148 11.95 -20.25 4.10
N SER A 149 13.24 -20.40 4.43
CA SER A 149 14.35 -19.85 3.62
C SER A 149 14.37 -20.47 2.22
N GLY A 150 14.25 -21.79 2.12
CA GLY A 150 14.19 -22.52 0.85
C GLY A 150 12.98 -22.11 0.01
N ALA A 151 11.83 -21.93 0.65
CA ALA A 151 10.62 -21.48 -0.01
C ALA A 151 10.72 -20.06 -0.53
N TYR A 152 11.35 -19.16 0.23
CA TYR A 152 11.63 -17.79 -0.21
C TYR A 152 12.54 -17.77 -1.44
N PHE A 153 13.71 -18.44 -1.38
CA PHE A 153 14.67 -18.40 -2.48
C PHE A 153 14.13 -19.08 -3.74
N ALA A 154 13.53 -20.26 -3.63
CA ALA A 154 12.96 -20.96 -4.78
C ALA A 154 11.73 -20.23 -5.33
N GLY A 155 10.87 -19.70 -4.46
CA GLY A 155 9.71 -18.92 -4.86
C GLY A 155 10.08 -17.63 -5.59
N ARG A 156 11.16 -16.96 -5.17
CA ARG A 156 11.67 -15.75 -5.83
C ARG A 156 12.28 -16.02 -7.21
N HIS A 157 13.06 -17.09 -7.35
CA HIS A 157 13.80 -17.35 -8.60
C HIS A 157 12.99 -18.17 -9.63
N PHE A 158 12.09 -19.04 -9.17
CA PHE A 158 11.38 -19.99 -10.02
C PHE A 158 9.86 -19.94 -9.87
N GLY A 159 9.33 -19.12 -8.96
CA GLY A 159 7.91 -19.08 -8.63
C GLY A 159 7.03 -18.56 -9.76
N LYS A 160 6.37 -19.49 -10.47
CA LYS A 160 5.42 -19.18 -11.53
C LYS A 160 3.99 -19.49 -11.12
N HIS A 161 3.79 -20.55 -10.34
CA HIS A 161 2.46 -21.03 -9.97
C HIS A 161 2.13 -20.65 -8.52
N LYS A 162 1.10 -19.84 -8.33
CA LYS A 162 0.67 -19.37 -7.01
C LYS A 162 -0.03 -20.49 -6.22
N LEU A 163 0.34 -20.63 -4.94
CA LEU A 163 -0.18 -21.68 -4.06
C LEU A 163 -1.59 -21.32 -3.53
N ALA A 164 -1.77 -20.11 -3.02
CA ALA A 164 -3.04 -19.65 -2.46
C ALA A 164 -3.24 -18.14 -2.69
N PRO A 165 -3.57 -17.70 -3.94
CA PRO A 165 -3.59 -16.28 -4.33
C PRO A 165 -4.46 -15.38 -3.46
N ARG A 166 -5.59 -15.91 -2.96
CA ARG A 166 -6.56 -15.16 -2.15
C ARG A 166 -6.11 -14.93 -0.70
N ILE A 167 -5.20 -15.77 -0.19
CA ILE A 167 -4.75 -15.74 1.22
C ILE A 167 -3.32 -15.20 1.31
N SER A 168 -2.43 -15.69 0.45
CA SER A 168 -1.03 -15.28 0.38
C SER A 168 -0.59 -15.17 -1.09
N PRO A 169 -0.60 -13.96 -1.68
CA PRO A 169 -0.32 -13.76 -3.11
C PRO A 169 1.14 -14.03 -3.50
N ASN A 170 2.05 -14.11 -2.53
CA ASN A 170 3.47 -14.31 -2.78
C ASN A 170 3.91 -15.78 -2.69
N LYS A 171 3.12 -16.66 -2.06
CA LYS A 171 3.47 -18.09 -1.95
C LYS A 171 3.27 -18.84 -3.26
N THR A 172 4.26 -19.65 -3.65
CA THR A 172 4.28 -20.40 -4.90
C THR A 172 4.49 -21.89 -4.66
N TRP A 173 4.05 -22.72 -5.61
CA TRP A 173 4.31 -24.17 -5.59
C TRP A 173 5.80 -24.48 -5.70
N GLU A 174 6.54 -23.72 -6.50
CA GLU A 174 7.99 -23.85 -6.60
C GLU A 174 8.69 -23.46 -5.30
N GLY A 175 8.16 -22.46 -4.59
CA GLY A 175 8.56 -22.14 -3.22
C GLY A 175 8.34 -23.33 -2.29
N LEU A 176 7.15 -23.94 -2.28
CA LEU A 176 6.89 -25.13 -1.45
C LEU A 176 7.90 -26.26 -1.72
N VAL A 177 8.22 -26.54 -2.98
CA VAL A 177 9.24 -27.54 -3.34
C VAL A 177 10.62 -27.15 -2.83
N GLY A 178 11.03 -25.89 -2.98
CA GLY A 178 12.29 -25.39 -2.43
C GLY A 178 12.38 -25.49 -0.91
N GLY A 179 11.28 -25.20 -0.22
CA GLY A 179 11.17 -25.38 1.22
C GLY A 179 11.25 -26.84 1.65
N LEU A 180 10.62 -27.75 0.89
CA LEU A 180 10.70 -29.19 1.14
C LEU A 180 12.14 -29.70 1.04
N ILE A 181 12.85 -29.32 -0.02
CA ILE A 181 14.24 -29.73 -0.23
C ILE A 181 15.14 -29.20 0.91
N ALA A 182 15.03 -27.90 1.21
CA ALA A 182 15.85 -27.27 2.24
C ALA A 182 15.56 -27.81 3.65
N GLY A 183 14.27 -27.95 4.01
CA GLY A 183 13.84 -28.47 5.30
C GLY A 183 14.29 -29.91 5.52
N VAL A 184 14.08 -30.80 4.53
CA VAL A 184 14.50 -32.20 4.62
C VAL A 184 16.03 -32.33 4.69
N ALA A 185 16.77 -31.54 3.89
CA ALA A 185 18.24 -31.58 3.93
C ALA A 185 18.79 -31.18 5.31
N VAL A 186 18.26 -30.12 5.91
CA VAL A 186 18.65 -29.69 7.26
C VAL A 186 18.22 -30.68 8.33
N ALA A 187 17.03 -31.28 8.21
CA ALA A 187 16.55 -32.30 9.12
C ALA A 187 17.45 -33.54 9.13
N VAL A 188 17.88 -34.02 7.96
CA VAL A 188 18.80 -35.16 7.85
C VAL A 188 20.18 -34.82 8.45
N GLY A 189 20.72 -33.64 8.13
CA GLY A 189 22.02 -33.20 8.65
C GLY A 189 22.03 -33.06 10.18
N LEU A 190 21.04 -32.39 10.75
CA LEU A 190 20.92 -32.20 12.20
C LEU A 190 20.44 -33.47 12.91
N GLY A 191 19.64 -34.31 12.26
CA GLY A 191 19.22 -35.61 12.78
C GLY A 191 20.42 -36.55 12.97
N TRP A 192 21.41 -36.50 12.07
CA TRP A 192 22.66 -37.24 12.25
C TRP A 192 23.48 -36.74 13.44
N LEU A 193 23.54 -35.41 13.64
CA LEU A 193 24.17 -34.81 14.83
C LEU A 193 23.40 -35.14 16.11
N ALA A 194 22.08 -35.28 16.02
CA ALA A 194 21.20 -35.69 17.10
C ALA A 194 21.18 -37.22 17.33
N GLY A 195 22.06 -37.98 16.67
CA GLY A 195 22.30 -39.39 16.95
C GLY A 195 21.35 -40.38 16.26
N ILE A 196 20.67 -40.00 15.17
CA ILE A 196 19.79 -40.93 14.45
C ILE A 196 20.56 -42.09 13.80
N ASP A 197 20.04 -43.31 13.92
CA ASP A 197 20.57 -44.48 13.22
C ASP A 197 19.94 -44.63 11.82
N ALA A 198 20.50 -45.54 11.00
CA ALA A 198 19.99 -45.80 9.67
C ALA A 198 18.58 -46.44 9.65
N ALA A 199 18.17 -47.10 10.75
CA ALA A 199 16.88 -47.77 10.85
C ALA A 199 15.73 -46.77 11.04
N HIS A 200 15.98 -45.65 11.72
CA HIS A 200 14.98 -44.61 12.00
C HIS A 200 14.97 -43.48 10.95
N LEU A 201 15.91 -43.48 9.99
CA LEU A 201 15.99 -42.49 8.91
C LEU A 201 14.70 -42.36 8.07
N PRO A 202 14.00 -43.45 7.68
CA PRO A 202 12.73 -43.33 6.97
C PRO A 202 11.66 -42.58 7.78
N GLY A 203 11.63 -42.79 9.10
CA GLY A 203 10.74 -42.09 10.02
C GLY A 203 11.02 -40.58 10.03
N LEU A 204 12.30 -40.19 10.10
CA LEU A 204 12.72 -38.78 10.05
C LEU A 204 12.33 -38.10 8.73
N LEU A 205 12.46 -38.79 7.60
CA LEU A 205 12.07 -38.23 6.31
C LEU A 205 10.56 -37.95 6.25
N ILE A 206 9.74 -38.90 6.71
CA ILE A 206 8.28 -38.74 6.75
C ILE A 206 7.89 -37.59 7.68
N THR A 207 8.44 -37.54 8.89
CA THR A 207 8.13 -36.46 9.84
C THR A 207 8.60 -35.10 9.33
N SER A 208 9.74 -35.05 8.63
CA SER A 208 10.25 -33.81 8.04
C SER A 208 9.34 -33.27 6.95
N VAL A 209 8.87 -34.14 6.04
CA VAL A 209 7.91 -33.76 5.00
C VAL A 209 6.63 -33.22 5.64
N VAL A 210 6.08 -33.94 6.61
CA VAL A 210 4.87 -33.52 7.33
C VAL A 210 5.07 -32.18 8.03
N ALA A 211 6.22 -31.96 8.67
CA ALA A 211 6.54 -30.71 9.35
C ALA A 211 6.63 -29.52 8.39
N VAL A 212 7.24 -29.68 7.20
CA VAL A 212 7.28 -28.63 6.17
C VAL A 212 5.87 -28.31 5.66
N PHE A 213 5.03 -29.31 5.41
CA PHE A 213 3.65 -29.05 5.03
C PHE A 213 2.88 -28.33 6.15
N ALA A 214 3.07 -28.74 7.40
CA ALA A 214 2.44 -28.12 8.56
C ALA A 214 2.88 -26.66 8.75
N SER A 215 4.15 -26.32 8.52
CA SER A 215 4.62 -24.92 8.63
C SER A 215 3.97 -24.03 7.57
N VAL A 216 3.88 -24.51 6.32
CA VAL A 216 3.20 -23.77 5.24
C VAL A 216 1.72 -23.56 5.53
N LEU A 217 1.04 -24.56 6.10
CA LEU A 217 -0.35 -24.45 6.51
C LEU A 217 -0.53 -23.46 7.67
N GLY A 218 0.39 -23.47 8.66
CA GLY A 218 0.43 -22.50 9.75
C GLY A 218 0.55 -21.06 9.25
N ASP A 219 1.48 -20.80 8.33
CA ASP A 219 1.66 -19.47 7.73
C ASP A 219 0.43 -19.01 6.92
N LEU A 220 -0.22 -19.92 6.20
CA LEU A 220 -1.44 -19.61 5.44
C LEU A 220 -2.58 -19.26 6.40
N PHE A 221 -2.67 -19.96 7.53
CA PHE A 221 -3.64 -19.68 8.58
C PHE A 221 -3.38 -18.32 9.25
N GLU A 222 -2.12 -18.01 9.57
CA GLU A 222 -1.74 -16.68 10.09
C GLU A 222 -2.07 -15.57 9.07
N SER A 223 -1.71 -15.78 7.80
CA SER A 223 -2.02 -14.84 6.72
C SER A 223 -3.52 -14.59 6.59
N LEU A 224 -4.34 -15.64 6.68
CA LEU A 224 -5.80 -15.54 6.64
C LEU A 224 -6.35 -14.72 7.81
N ILE A 225 -5.79 -14.86 9.01
CA ILE A 225 -6.23 -14.09 10.19
C ILE A 225 -5.82 -12.62 10.07
N LYS A 226 -4.60 -12.33 9.60
CA LYS A 226 -4.14 -10.98 9.28
C LYS A 226 -5.09 -10.28 8.30
N ARG A 227 -5.51 -10.97 7.23
CA ARG A 227 -6.49 -10.46 6.26
C ARG A 227 -7.87 -10.21 6.88
N HIS A 228 -8.34 -11.08 7.76
CA HIS A 228 -9.61 -10.87 8.46
C HIS A 228 -9.59 -9.70 9.46
N ALA A 229 -8.43 -9.40 10.04
CA ALA A 229 -8.28 -8.31 10.99
C ALA A 229 -7.99 -6.94 10.33
N GLY A 230 -7.88 -6.88 8.99
CA GLY A 230 -7.46 -5.67 8.28
C GLY A 230 -6.05 -5.19 8.65
N ALA A 231 -5.23 -6.07 9.26
CA ALA A 231 -3.92 -5.76 9.78
C ALA A 231 -2.84 -6.47 8.94
N LYS A 232 -1.83 -5.71 8.49
CA LYS A 232 -0.66 -6.28 7.80
C LYS A 232 0.38 -6.83 8.79
N ASP A 233 0.53 -6.17 9.94
CA ASP A 233 1.56 -6.43 10.94
C ASP A 233 0.97 -6.97 12.26
N SER A 234 1.70 -7.87 12.91
CA SER A 234 1.23 -8.57 14.13
C SER A 234 1.37 -7.75 15.42
N GLY A 235 2.27 -6.77 15.47
CA GLY A 235 2.51 -5.95 16.67
C GLY A 235 3.48 -4.77 16.50
N HIS A 236 3.74 -4.05 17.61
CA HIS A 236 4.68 -2.92 17.69
C HIS A 236 5.57 -2.99 18.96
N LEU A 237 5.65 -4.15 19.62
CA LEU A 237 6.34 -4.31 20.91
C LEU A 237 7.85 -4.06 20.85
N ILE A 238 8.43 -3.99 19.64
CA ILE A 238 9.81 -3.56 19.42
C ILE A 238 9.77 -2.34 18.49
N PRO A 239 10.29 -1.17 18.90
CA PRO A 239 10.33 0.02 18.05
C PRO A 239 11.01 -0.28 16.72
N GLY A 240 10.35 0.03 15.60
CA GLY A 240 10.83 -0.24 14.25
C GLY A 240 10.56 -1.65 13.69
N HIS A 241 9.76 -2.48 14.37
CA HIS A 241 9.50 -3.86 13.94
C HIS A 241 8.01 -4.23 14.07
N GLY A 242 7.44 -4.89 13.05
CA GLY A 242 6.03 -5.31 12.96
C GLY A 242 5.60 -6.45 13.88
N GLY A 243 6.43 -6.85 14.86
CA GLY A 243 6.21 -8.02 15.72
C GLY A 243 7.31 -9.06 15.56
N VAL A 244 7.26 -10.13 16.36
CA VAL A 244 8.25 -11.23 16.32
C VAL A 244 8.04 -12.14 15.09
N LEU A 245 6.81 -12.20 14.58
CA LEU A 245 6.40 -13.05 13.46
C LEU A 245 6.84 -12.50 12.09
N ASP A 246 7.11 -11.20 11.97
CA ASP A 246 7.35 -10.53 10.68
C ASP A 246 8.83 -10.45 10.28
N ARG A 247 9.66 -11.38 10.78
CA ARG A 247 11.13 -11.35 10.71
C ARG A 247 11.77 -11.51 9.31
N VAL A 248 11.03 -11.45 8.20
CA VAL A 248 11.60 -11.70 6.86
C VAL A 248 11.29 -10.66 5.75
N ASP A 249 10.28 -9.79 5.78
CA ASP A 249 9.78 -9.25 4.48
C ASP A 249 9.34 -7.76 4.33
N ASP A 250 9.78 -6.79 5.13
CA ASP A 250 9.19 -5.42 5.06
C ASP A 250 10.04 -4.30 4.42
N LEU A 251 11.02 -4.62 3.55
CA LEU A 251 11.62 -3.61 2.65
C LEU A 251 10.75 -3.46 1.39
N ARG A 252 10.10 -2.31 1.24
CA ARG A 252 9.30 -2.01 0.06
C ARG A 252 10.13 -1.40 -1.06
N ARG A 253 9.96 -1.93 -2.25
CA ARG A 253 10.64 -1.49 -3.48
C ARG A 253 9.73 -0.54 -4.23
N VAL A 254 10.17 0.71 -4.31
CA VAL A 254 9.39 1.82 -4.83
C VAL A 254 9.92 2.23 -6.21
N ALA A 255 9.04 2.24 -7.21
CA ALA A 255 9.27 2.91 -8.47
C ALA A 255 8.77 4.35 -8.37
N VAL A 256 9.62 5.33 -8.71
CA VAL A 256 9.27 6.76 -8.70
C VAL A 256 9.21 7.26 -10.14
N PHE A 257 8.00 7.33 -10.69
CA PHE A 257 7.77 7.82 -12.05
C PHE A 257 7.53 9.32 -12.04
N GLY A 258 8.41 10.08 -12.71
CA GLY A 258 8.49 11.53 -12.55
C GLY A 258 9.47 11.95 -11.44
N ALA A 259 10.55 11.19 -11.24
CA ALA A 259 11.54 11.38 -10.18
C ALA A 259 12.19 12.77 -10.15
N THR A 260 12.34 13.42 -11.31
CA THR A 260 12.92 14.77 -11.43
C THR A 260 11.90 15.90 -11.25
N GLY A 261 10.62 15.57 -11.02
CA GLY A 261 9.56 16.54 -10.73
C GLY A 261 9.44 16.84 -9.23
N SER A 262 8.56 17.79 -8.88
CA SER A 262 8.33 18.22 -7.49
C SER A 262 7.86 17.07 -6.57
N ILE A 263 6.89 16.27 -7.04
CA ILE A 263 6.40 15.09 -6.30
C ILE A 263 7.50 14.03 -6.20
N GLY A 264 8.26 13.79 -7.28
CA GLY A 264 9.38 12.84 -7.28
C GLY A 264 10.46 13.21 -6.26
N ALA A 265 10.89 14.47 -6.23
CA ALA A 265 11.84 14.98 -5.25
C ALA A 265 11.31 14.84 -3.81
N SER A 266 10.05 15.22 -3.57
CA SER A 266 9.41 15.08 -2.25
C SER A 266 9.30 13.61 -1.82
N THR A 267 9.03 12.71 -2.77
CA THR A 267 8.95 11.26 -2.51
C THR A 267 10.30 10.71 -2.09
N LEU A 268 11.35 11.09 -2.82
CA LEU A 268 12.71 10.65 -2.54
C LEU A 268 13.25 11.21 -1.22
N ASP A 269 12.85 12.43 -0.83
CA ASP A 269 13.12 12.99 0.51
C ASP A 269 12.47 12.14 1.61
N VAL A 270 11.20 11.76 1.46
CA VAL A 270 10.52 10.89 2.44
C VAL A 270 11.16 9.50 2.47
N ILE A 271 11.48 8.89 1.32
CA ILE A 271 12.16 7.58 1.26
C ILE A 271 13.52 7.64 1.96
N ALA A 272 14.31 8.70 1.74
CA ALA A 272 15.65 8.86 2.32
C ALA A 272 15.62 8.92 3.86
N ARG A 273 14.50 9.35 4.46
CA ARG A 273 14.30 9.35 5.92
C ARG A 273 14.04 7.96 6.50
N HIS A 274 13.63 7.00 5.67
CA HIS A 274 13.18 5.66 6.08
C HIS A 274 13.92 4.53 5.33
N PRO A 275 15.27 4.50 5.33
CA PRO A 275 16.05 3.58 4.48
C PRO A 275 15.91 2.10 4.85
N LEU A 276 15.43 1.79 6.05
CA LEU A 276 15.15 0.42 6.49
C LEU A 276 13.79 -0.11 6.01
N ARG A 277 12.91 0.77 5.52
CA ARG A 277 11.53 0.43 5.12
C ARG A 277 11.29 0.59 3.63
N TYR A 278 11.98 1.52 2.97
CA TYR A 278 11.77 1.82 1.56
C TYR A 278 13.09 1.88 0.81
N GLN A 279 13.07 1.36 -0.42
CA GLN A 279 14.16 1.47 -1.37
C GLN A 279 13.61 1.94 -2.71
N ALA A 280 14.15 3.04 -3.24
CA ALA A 280 13.84 3.49 -4.60
C ALA A 280 14.61 2.61 -5.60
N THR A 281 13.90 1.66 -6.23
CA THR A 281 14.51 0.65 -7.13
C THR A 281 14.41 1.04 -8.60
N VAL A 282 13.43 1.87 -8.96
CA VAL A 282 13.24 2.40 -10.32
C VAL A 282 13.05 3.91 -10.25
N LEU A 283 13.85 4.67 -11.00
CA LEU A 283 13.67 6.11 -11.17
C LEU A 283 13.39 6.42 -12.63
N ALA A 284 12.36 7.21 -12.92
CA ALA A 284 12.05 7.63 -14.28
C ALA A 284 11.95 9.14 -14.43
N ALA A 285 12.45 9.67 -15.54
CA ALA A 285 12.34 11.06 -15.93
C ALA A 285 11.86 11.20 -17.38
N GLY A 286 11.33 12.38 -17.74
CA GLY A 286 10.91 12.68 -19.11
C GLY A 286 12.13 12.83 -20.05
N SER A 287 12.81 13.97 -19.93
CA SER A 287 13.97 14.34 -20.76
C SER A 287 15.19 14.84 -19.97
N GLN A 288 15.08 14.97 -18.64
CA GLN A 288 16.12 15.58 -17.79
C GLN A 288 17.19 14.55 -17.36
N VAL A 289 18.02 14.09 -18.31
CA VAL A 289 19.04 13.05 -18.07
C VAL A 289 20.00 13.41 -16.94
N GLN A 290 20.56 14.63 -16.93
CA GLN A 290 21.54 15.04 -15.92
C GLN A 290 20.96 15.05 -14.49
N ALA A 291 19.71 15.49 -14.35
CA ALA A 291 19.00 15.44 -13.06
C ALA A 291 18.75 13.99 -12.63
N LEU A 292 18.34 13.11 -13.57
CA LEU A 292 18.15 11.70 -13.30
C LEU A 292 19.46 11.01 -12.87
N LEU A 293 20.59 11.32 -13.52
CA LEU A 293 21.91 10.81 -13.15
C LEU A 293 22.30 11.25 -11.74
N ALA A 294 22.02 12.49 -11.35
CA ALA A 294 22.27 12.98 -9.99
C ALA A 294 21.47 12.17 -8.95
N LEU A 295 20.19 11.93 -9.21
CA LEU A 295 19.35 11.08 -8.34
C LEU A 295 19.85 9.63 -8.31
N CYS A 296 20.34 9.08 -9.43
CA CYS A 296 20.90 7.73 -9.47
C CYS A 296 22.17 7.60 -8.62
N ARG A 297 23.03 8.63 -8.58
CA ARG A 297 24.21 8.65 -7.70
C ARG A 297 23.83 8.61 -6.22
N GLN A 298 22.76 9.33 -5.85
CA GLN A 298 22.28 9.43 -4.48
C GLN A 298 21.55 8.16 -4.02
N HIS A 299 20.61 7.67 -4.82
CA HIS A 299 19.70 6.58 -4.40
C HIS A 299 20.11 5.19 -4.88
N ARG A 300 21.04 5.11 -5.84
CA ARG A 300 21.55 3.86 -6.44
C ARG A 300 20.43 2.87 -6.82
N PRO A 301 19.45 3.30 -7.66
CA PRO A 301 18.37 2.42 -8.09
C PRO A 301 18.91 1.28 -8.96
N ALA A 302 18.16 0.19 -9.03
CA ALA A 302 18.47 -0.90 -9.95
C ALA A 302 18.18 -0.51 -11.42
N HIS A 303 17.16 0.32 -11.65
CA HIS A 303 16.73 0.74 -12.97
C HIS A 303 16.57 2.26 -13.07
N ALA A 304 16.99 2.84 -14.19
CA ALA A 304 16.72 4.22 -14.56
C ALA A 304 16.09 4.28 -15.95
N VAL A 305 15.01 5.04 -16.09
CA VAL A 305 14.24 5.16 -17.35
C VAL A 305 14.18 6.61 -17.80
N ILE A 306 14.48 6.86 -19.08
CA ILE A 306 14.23 8.15 -19.72
C ILE A 306 13.08 7.99 -20.74
N ALA A 307 12.03 8.79 -20.63
CA ALA A 307 10.85 8.63 -21.50
C ALA A 307 11.18 8.95 -22.96
N ASP A 308 12.05 9.94 -23.20
CA ASP A 308 12.56 10.27 -24.53
C ASP A 308 13.64 9.26 -24.98
N GLU A 309 13.28 8.41 -25.94
CA GLU A 309 14.15 7.37 -26.49
C GLU A 309 15.42 7.91 -27.13
N THR A 310 15.39 9.15 -27.64
CA THR A 310 16.57 9.77 -28.26
C THR A 310 17.69 10.03 -27.25
N LEU A 311 17.35 10.11 -25.96
CA LEU A 311 18.27 10.39 -24.86
C LEU A 311 18.80 9.12 -24.17
N TYR A 312 18.44 7.93 -24.66
CA TYR A 312 18.87 6.65 -24.08
C TYR A 312 20.40 6.52 -24.00
N ALA A 313 21.10 6.89 -25.07
CA ALA A 313 22.57 6.78 -25.13
C ALA A 313 23.24 7.66 -24.07
N GLU A 314 22.74 8.89 -23.88
CA GLU A 314 23.24 9.82 -22.87
C GLU A 314 23.05 9.27 -21.45
N LEU A 315 21.87 8.71 -21.15
CA LEU A 315 21.61 8.09 -19.84
C LEU A 315 22.53 6.89 -19.60
N ARG A 316 22.61 5.96 -20.57
CA ARG A 316 23.44 4.74 -20.46
C ARG A 316 24.90 5.09 -20.23
N ASP A 317 25.44 5.99 -21.04
CA ASP A 317 26.85 6.37 -20.98
C ASP A 317 27.14 7.15 -19.69
N GLY A 318 26.25 8.07 -19.30
CA GLY A 318 26.37 8.80 -18.03
C GLY A 318 26.33 7.91 -16.78
N LEU A 319 25.53 6.82 -16.78
CA LEU A 319 25.51 5.84 -15.68
C LEU A 319 26.80 5.03 -15.62
N ARG A 320 27.31 4.59 -16.78
CA ARG A 320 28.59 3.87 -16.89
C ARG A 320 29.76 4.74 -16.42
N ASP A 321 29.81 5.98 -16.89
CA ASP A 321 30.89 6.92 -16.56
C ASP A 321 30.85 7.31 -15.07
N ALA A 322 29.67 7.28 -14.44
CA ALA A 322 29.48 7.43 -13.00
C ALA A 322 29.80 6.16 -12.18
N GLY A 323 30.13 5.03 -12.84
CA GLY A 323 30.42 3.75 -12.18
C GLY A 323 29.21 3.10 -11.49
N LEU A 324 28.00 3.40 -11.95
CA LEU A 324 26.77 2.88 -11.36
C LEU A 324 26.35 1.55 -12.02
N ALA A 325 25.93 0.58 -11.22
CA ALA A 325 25.36 -0.69 -11.69
C ALA A 325 23.90 -0.58 -12.19
N THR A 326 23.33 0.63 -12.17
CA THR A 326 21.96 0.91 -12.59
C THR A 326 21.77 0.60 -14.08
N GLN A 327 20.75 -0.18 -14.40
CA GLN A 327 20.40 -0.50 -15.78
C GLN A 327 19.61 0.66 -16.41
N ALA A 328 20.08 1.16 -17.55
CA ALA A 328 19.39 2.17 -18.34
C ALA A 328 18.27 1.55 -19.20
N HIS A 329 17.13 2.23 -19.27
CA HIS A 329 15.98 1.91 -20.14
C HIS A 329 15.47 3.21 -20.78
N ALA A 330 14.69 3.08 -21.86
CA ALA A 330 14.00 4.23 -22.44
C ALA A 330 12.62 3.89 -23.00
N GLY A 331 11.80 4.92 -23.15
CA GLY A 331 10.47 4.82 -23.74
C GLY A 331 9.37 4.40 -22.77
N HIS A 332 8.13 4.62 -23.19
CA HIS A 332 6.94 4.30 -22.39
C HIS A 332 6.75 2.79 -22.17
N ALA A 333 7.13 1.97 -23.17
CA ALA A 333 7.09 0.52 -23.03
C ALA A 333 7.95 0.00 -21.87
N ALA A 334 9.10 0.62 -21.61
CA ALA A 334 9.94 0.27 -20.47
C ALA A 334 9.31 0.67 -19.13
N LEU A 335 8.61 1.83 -19.08
CA LEU A 335 7.86 2.25 -17.89
C LEU A 335 6.76 1.24 -17.56
N ASP A 336 5.95 0.87 -18.55
CA ASP A 336 4.85 -0.08 -18.40
C ASP A 336 5.38 -1.46 -17.94
N GLN A 337 6.46 -1.95 -18.56
CA GLN A 337 7.09 -3.21 -18.20
C GLN A 337 7.62 -3.19 -16.75
N LEU A 338 8.34 -2.14 -16.36
CA LEU A 338 8.92 -2.03 -15.02
C LEU A 338 7.83 -1.85 -13.96
N ALA A 339 6.77 -1.10 -14.25
CA ALA A 339 5.61 -0.94 -13.37
C ALA A 339 4.93 -2.27 -13.05
N ALA A 340 4.86 -3.17 -14.04
CA ALA A 340 4.27 -4.50 -13.88
C ALA A 340 5.24 -5.55 -13.30
N SER A 341 6.54 -5.33 -13.42
CA SER A 341 7.59 -6.28 -13.04
C SER A 341 7.76 -6.48 -11.53
N ASP A 342 8.62 -7.40 -11.13
CA ASP A 342 9.06 -7.58 -9.75
C ASP A 342 10.10 -6.54 -9.30
N ALA A 343 10.47 -5.57 -10.13
CA ALA A 343 11.39 -4.49 -9.74
C ALA A 343 10.82 -3.59 -8.64
N CYS A 344 9.49 -3.49 -8.53
CA CYS A 344 8.79 -2.74 -7.50
C CYS A 344 7.49 -3.44 -7.04
N ASP A 345 7.12 -3.18 -5.79
CA ASP A 345 5.80 -3.51 -5.24
C ASP A 345 4.91 -2.25 -5.10
N THR A 346 5.54 -1.08 -5.06
CA THR A 346 4.89 0.22 -4.91
C THR A 346 5.30 1.13 -6.07
N VAL A 347 4.36 1.81 -6.71
CA VAL A 347 4.59 2.77 -7.80
C VAL A 347 4.10 4.15 -7.38
N VAL A 348 4.96 5.15 -7.44
CA VAL A 348 4.56 6.57 -7.34
C VAL A 348 4.31 7.09 -8.75
N ALA A 349 3.03 7.26 -9.08
CA ALA A 349 2.57 7.73 -10.37
C ALA A 349 2.51 9.28 -10.36
N ALA A 350 3.63 9.91 -10.72
CA ALA A 350 3.82 11.37 -10.72
C ALA A 350 4.31 11.94 -12.06
N ILE A 351 4.21 11.16 -13.16
CA ILE A 351 4.28 11.70 -14.53
C ILE A 351 3.10 12.68 -14.69
N VAL A 352 3.25 13.76 -15.45
CA VAL A 352 2.19 14.77 -15.62
C VAL A 352 1.31 14.45 -16.84
N GLY A 353 0.00 14.70 -16.74
CA GLY A 353 -0.94 14.58 -17.87
C GLY A 353 -1.21 13.13 -18.31
N ALA A 354 -1.75 12.98 -19.51
CA ALA A 354 -2.14 11.67 -20.06
C ALA A 354 -0.95 10.70 -20.27
N ALA A 355 0.29 11.19 -20.36
CA ALA A 355 1.48 10.37 -20.57
C ALA A 355 1.74 9.35 -19.44
N GLY A 356 1.24 9.60 -18.23
CA GLY A 356 1.37 8.67 -17.11
C GLY A 356 0.36 7.51 -17.10
N LEU A 357 -0.68 7.58 -17.94
CA LEU A 357 -1.85 6.70 -17.85
C LEU A 357 -1.52 5.23 -18.13
N SER A 358 -0.74 4.94 -19.18
CA SER A 358 -0.39 3.55 -19.54
C SER A 358 0.34 2.84 -18.40
N SER A 359 1.33 3.50 -17.82
CA SER A 359 2.15 2.94 -16.75
C SER A 359 1.37 2.77 -15.45
N THR A 360 0.40 3.66 -15.19
CA THR A 360 -0.52 3.57 -14.06
C THR A 360 -1.47 2.37 -14.22
N LEU A 361 -2.02 2.16 -15.42
CA LEU A 361 -2.83 0.99 -15.74
C LEU A 361 -2.02 -0.31 -15.68
N ALA A 362 -0.75 -0.30 -16.13
CA ALA A 362 0.14 -1.45 -16.03
C ALA A 362 0.42 -1.83 -14.56
N ALA A 363 0.68 -0.84 -13.70
CA ALA A 363 0.80 -1.05 -12.26
C ALA A 363 -0.50 -1.61 -11.65
N ALA A 364 -1.66 -1.08 -12.06
CA ALA A 364 -2.96 -1.53 -11.57
C ALA A 364 -3.23 -2.98 -11.99
N ALA A 365 -3.01 -3.33 -13.25
CA ALA A 365 -3.18 -4.68 -13.77
C ALA A 365 -2.26 -5.70 -13.08
N ALA A 366 -1.09 -5.26 -12.62
CA ALA A 366 -0.13 -6.09 -11.90
C ALA A 366 -0.38 -6.18 -10.38
N GLY A 367 -1.48 -5.60 -9.86
CA GLY A 367 -1.85 -5.70 -8.45
C GLY A 367 -0.93 -4.90 -7.52
N LYS A 368 -0.30 -3.82 -8.02
CA LYS A 368 0.64 -3.00 -7.23
C LYS A 368 -0.07 -2.10 -6.25
N ARG A 369 0.67 -1.57 -5.27
CA ARG A 369 0.28 -0.34 -4.58
C ARG A 369 0.65 0.86 -5.44
N ILE A 370 -0.29 1.74 -5.72
CA ILE A 370 -0.13 2.92 -6.57
C ILE A 370 -0.36 4.16 -5.71
N LEU A 371 0.70 4.94 -5.50
CA LEU A 371 0.64 6.26 -4.90
C LEU A 371 0.36 7.23 -6.04
N LEU A 372 -0.91 7.55 -6.23
CA LEU A 372 -1.40 8.26 -7.39
C LEU A 372 -1.39 9.77 -7.13
N ALA A 373 -0.45 10.47 -7.77
CA ALA A 373 -0.36 11.93 -7.76
C ALA A 373 -0.81 12.56 -9.09
N ASN A 374 -0.79 11.78 -10.18
CA ASN A 374 -1.34 12.17 -11.47
C ASN A 374 -2.87 12.06 -11.44
N LYS A 375 -3.55 13.19 -11.26
CA LYS A 375 -5.02 13.26 -11.30
C LYS A 375 -5.58 12.96 -12.67
N GLU A 376 -4.88 13.33 -13.75
CA GLU A 376 -5.33 13.13 -15.12
C GLU A 376 -5.61 11.64 -15.43
N SER A 377 -4.91 10.70 -14.82
CA SER A 377 -5.13 9.25 -15.02
C SER A 377 -6.52 8.83 -14.55
N LEU A 378 -7.01 9.42 -13.45
CA LEU A 378 -8.36 9.18 -12.96
C LEU A 378 -9.41 10.02 -13.68
N VAL A 379 -9.07 11.24 -14.10
CA VAL A 379 -10.00 12.04 -14.90
C VAL A 379 -10.27 11.38 -16.25
N LEU A 380 -9.22 10.94 -16.95
CA LEU A 380 -9.35 10.35 -18.28
C LEU A 380 -9.90 8.93 -18.22
N ALA A 381 -9.40 8.13 -17.28
CA ALA A 381 -9.63 6.68 -17.29
C ALA A 381 -10.18 6.16 -15.96
N GLY A 382 -10.91 6.98 -15.20
CA GLY A 382 -11.36 6.63 -13.85
C GLY A 382 -12.09 5.30 -13.76
N GLU A 383 -13.07 5.07 -14.63
CA GLU A 383 -13.80 3.79 -14.68
C GLU A 383 -12.86 2.61 -15.03
N LEU A 384 -12.03 2.77 -16.05
CA LEU A 384 -11.10 1.73 -16.51
C LEU A 384 -10.05 1.39 -15.46
N LEU A 385 -9.45 2.41 -14.83
CA LEU A 385 -8.42 2.27 -13.81
C LEU A 385 -9.00 1.63 -12.54
N THR A 386 -10.14 2.12 -12.05
CA THR A 386 -10.79 1.56 -10.85
C THR A 386 -11.18 0.10 -11.07
N ARG A 387 -11.83 -0.21 -12.20
CA ARG A 387 -12.20 -1.58 -12.59
C ARG A 387 -10.98 -2.50 -12.73
N THR A 388 -9.88 -2.00 -13.30
CA THR A 388 -8.63 -2.77 -13.45
C THR A 388 -8.00 -3.04 -12.08
N ALA A 389 -7.93 -2.03 -11.22
CA ALA A 389 -7.38 -2.17 -9.88
C ALA A 389 -8.19 -3.16 -9.04
N GLU A 390 -9.52 -3.09 -9.07
CA GLU A 390 -10.39 -4.03 -8.35
C GLU A 390 -10.20 -5.48 -8.84
N ARG A 391 -10.13 -5.70 -10.16
CA ARG A 391 -9.93 -7.05 -10.74
C ARG A 391 -8.58 -7.65 -10.37
N ALA A 392 -7.54 -6.83 -10.31
CA ALA A 392 -6.17 -7.27 -10.02
C ALA A 392 -5.80 -7.22 -8.53
N GLY A 393 -6.65 -6.65 -7.68
CA GLY A 393 -6.36 -6.43 -6.26
C GLY A 393 -5.30 -5.36 -6.01
N ALA A 394 -5.16 -4.38 -6.92
CA ALA A 394 -4.26 -3.24 -6.73
C ALA A 394 -4.84 -2.22 -5.74
N GLU A 395 -3.93 -1.59 -4.99
CA GLU A 395 -4.28 -0.59 -3.99
C GLU A 395 -3.95 0.81 -4.54
N ILE A 396 -4.96 1.63 -4.80
CA ILE A 396 -4.78 3.03 -5.19
C ILE A 396 -4.83 3.88 -3.93
N ILE A 397 -3.75 4.61 -3.66
CA ILE A 397 -3.63 5.57 -2.56
C ILE A 397 -3.53 6.98 -3.14
N PRO A 398 -4.49 7.87 -2.83
CA PRO A 398 -4.45 9.23 -3.34
C PRO A 398 -3.34 10.06 -2.68
N ILE A 399 -2.54 10.73 -3.51
CA ILE A 399 -1.48 11.64 -3.07
C ILE A 399 -1.89 13.10 -3.21
N ASP A 400 -2.84 13.42 -4.08
CA ASP A 400 -3.41 14.77 -4.16
C ASP A 400 -3.99 15.18 -2.80
N SER A 401 -3.81 16.44 -2.41
CA SER A 401 -3.88 16.86 -1.02
C SER A 401 -5.29 16.73 -0.43
N GLU A 402 -6.27 17.09 -1.23
CA GLU A 402 -7.69 17.05 -0.91
C GLU A 402 -8.21 15.61 -0.82
N HIS A 403 -7.74 14.72 -1.68
CA HIS A 403 -8.14 13.30 -1.68
C HIS A 403 -7.39 12.51 -0.61
N SER A 404 -6.13 12.82 -0.37
CA SER A 404 -5.37 12.29 0.77
C SER A 404 -6.02 12.69 2.11
N ALA A 405 -6.56 13.90 2.18
CA ALA A 405 -7.35 14.37 3.33
C ALA A 405 -8.63 13.56 3.54
N ILE A 406 -9.44 13.37 2.48
CA ILE A 406 -10.64 12.52 2.51
C ILE A 406 -10.26 11.10 2.95
N PHE A 407 -9.24 10.52 2.33
CA PHE A 407 -8.76 9.17 2.62
C PHE A 407 -8.37 9.00 4.09
N GLN A 408 -7.69 9.98 4.69
CA GLN A 408 -7.36 9.96 6.11
C GLN A 408 -8.57 10.08 7.02
N CYS A 409 -9.61 10.82 6.63
CA CYS A 409 -10.86 10.92 7.38
C CYS A 409 -11.68 9.61 7.35
N LEU A 410 -11.59 8.82 6.27
CA LEU A 410 -12.37 7.59 6.09
C LEU A 410 -11.80 6.34 6.80
N ARG A 411 -10.59 6.42 7.37
CA ARG A 411 -9.89 5.31 8.07
C ARG A 411 -9.60 4.03 7.25
N SER A 412 -10.26 3.75 6.13
CA SER A 412 -9.89 2.70 5.15
C SER A 412 -10.61 2.87 3.79
N ARG A 413 -10.05 2.29 2.71
CA ARG A 413 -10.69 2.20 1.38
C ARG A 413 -11.80 1.13 1.32
N ASP A 414 -11.75 0.14 2.21
CA ASP A 414 -12.63 -1.06 2.17
C ASP A 414 -13.98 -0.87 2.85
N ALA A 415 -14.14 0.19 3.66
CA ALA A 415 -15.45 0.57 4.13
C ALA A 415 -16.20 1.17 2.95
N SER A 416 -17.12 0.41 2.35
CA SER A 416 -18.07 0.97 1.39
C SER A 416 -18.63 2.27 1.99
N LEU A 417 -18.73 3.34 1.21
CA LEU A 417 -19.12 4.66 1.75
C LEU A 417 -20.42 4.61 2.58
N ASP A 418 -21.33 3.71 2.21
CA ASP A 418 -22.58 3.45 2.93
C ASP A 418 -22.34 2.65 4.23
N GLY A 419 -21.42 1.69 4.23
CA GLY A 419 -20.96 0.99 5.45
C GLY A 419 -20.16 1.88 6.40
N ALA A 420 -19.48 2.90 5.86
CA ALA A 420 -18.77 3.94 6.62
C ALA A 420 -19.69 5.05 7.13
N GLY A 421 -20.96 5.07 6.72
CA GLY A 421 -21.91 6.11 7.12
C GLY A 421 -21.55 7.50 6.60
N VAL A 422 -20.85 7.61 5.46
CA VAL A 422 -20.55 8.91 4.84
C VAL A 422 -21.87 9.51 4.36
N ARG A 423 -22.07 10.82 4.54
CA ARG A 423 -23.17 11.59 3.96
C ARG A 423 -22.71 12.35 2.73
N ARG A 424 -21.66 13.15 2.83
CA ARG A 424 -21.06 13.89 1.70
C ARG A 424 -19.58 14.17 1.91
N ILE A 425 -18.89 14.44 0.82
CA ILE A 425 -17.51 14.92 0.79
C ILE A 425 -17.53 16.42 0.49
N LEU A 426 -16.75 17.20 1.23
CA LEU A 426 -16.54 18.62 0.96
C LEU A 426 -15.07 18.83 0.55
N LEU A 427 -14.86 19.02 -0.76
CA LEU A 427 -13.57 19.33 -1.36
C LEU A 427 -13.27 20.81 -1.19
N THR A 428 -12.19 21.16 -0.49
CA THR A 428 -11.82 22.57 -0.35
C THR A 428 -11.03 23.07 -1.55
N ALA A 429 -11.12 24.34 -1.91
CA ALA A 429 -10.34 24.99 -2.97
C ALA A 429 -9.69 26.28 -2.45
N SER A 430 -8.52 26.68 -2.95
CA SER A 430 -7.93 27.98 -2.59
C SER A 430 -8.75 29.18 -3.11
N GLY A 431 -9.55 28.97 -4.17
CA GLY A 431 -10.24 30.01 -4.94
C GLY A 431 -9.36 30.68 -6.01
N GLY A 432 -8.07 30.34 -6.08
CA GLY A 432 -7.13 30.90 -7.06
C GLY A 432 -6.81 32.40 -6.86
N PRO A 433 -5.96 32.98 -7.73
CA PRO A 433 -5.55 34.39 -7.64
C PRO A 433 -6.66 35.40 -7.94
N PHE A 434 -7.78 34.96 -8.52
CA PHE A 434 -8.88 35.84 -8.95
C PHE A 434 -10.15 35.73 -8.11
N ARG A 435 -10.08 35.04 -6.97
CA ARG A 435 -11.15 34.98 -5.98
C ARG A 435 -11.70 36.38 -5.67
N GLY A 436 -13.00 36.56 -5.83
CA GLY A 436 -13.70 37.85 -5.62
C GLY A 436 -13.68 38.82 -6.79
N ARG A 437 -13.03 38.49 -7.92
CA ARG A 437 -13.14 39.30 -9.15
C ARG A 437 -14.43 38.99 -9.90
N SER A 438 -15.03 40.04 -10.46
CA SER A 438 -16.17 39.94 -11.36
C SER A 438 -15.76 39.42 -12.74
N ARG A 439 -16.74 38.89 -13.48
CA ARG A 439 -16.53 38.43 -14.87
C ARG A 439 -15.95 39.50 -15.80
N ALA A 440 -16.30 40.78 -15.59
CA ALA A 440 -15.76 41.89 -16.37
C ALA A 440 -14.26 42.09 -16.12
N GLU A 441 -13.82 41.97 -14.87
CA GLU A 441 -12.40 42.10 -14.50
C GLU A 441 -11.55 40.94 -15.02
N LEU A 442 -12.15 39.75 -15.19
CA LEU A 442 -11.47 38.57 -15.75
C LEU A 442 -11.13 38.71 -17.25
N GLN A 443 -11.77 39.64 -17.96
CA GLN A 443 -11.57 39.80 -19.40
C GLN A 443 -10.17 40.33 -19.78
N GLN A 444 -9.52 41.05 -18.86
CA GLN A 444 -8.19 41.64 -19.05
C GLN A 444 -7.07 40.87 -18.31
N VAL A 445 -7.37 39.68 -17.81
CA VAL A 445 -6.40 38.85 -17.09
C VAL A 445 -5.29 38.37 -18.02
N THR A 446 -4.06 38.48 -17.54
CA THR A 446 -2.85 38.03 -18.26
C THR A 446 -2.33 36.69 -17.73
N PRO A 447 -1.52 35.95 -18.52
CA PRO A 447 -0.87 34.73 -18.07
C PRO A 447 -0.01 34.92 -16.81
N ALA A 448 0.73 36.03 -16.74
CA ALA A 448 1.58 36.34 -15.59
C ALA A 448 0.75 36.48 -14.29
N GLN A 449 -0.44 37.08 -14.37
CA GLN A 449 -1.35 37.17 -13.23
C GLN A 449 -1.94 35.81 -12.83
N ALA A 450 -2.26 34.96 -13.81
CA ALA A 450 -2.86 33.65 -13.54
C ALA A 450 -1.86 32.68 -12.91
N VAL A 451 -0.58 32.75 -13.28
CA VAL A 451 0.48 31.88 -12.72
C VAL A 451 0.90 32.31 -11.30
N ALA A 452 0.67 33.57 -10.93
CA ALA A 452 1.00 34.12 -9.61
C ALA A 452 0.01 33.66 -8.51
N HIS A 453 0.04 32.38 -8.15
CA HIS A 453 -0.86 31.80 -7.16
C HIS A 453 -0.54 32.29 -5.72
N PRO A 454 -1.56 32.66 -4.90
CA PRO A 454 -1.34 33.32 -3.61
C PRO A 454 -0.77 32.42 -2.49
N LYS A 455 -0.83 31.09 -2.65
CA LYS A 455 -0.48 30.12 -1.58
C LYS A 455 0.52 29.04 -1.98
N TRP A 456 0.63 28.75 -3.27
CA TRP A 456 1.31 27.55 -3.74
C TRP A 456 2.28 27.96 -4.84
N SER A 457 3.49 27.41 -4.81
CA SER A 457 4.41 27.48 -5.95
C SER A 457 4.17 26.25 -6.80
N MET A 458 3.56 26.44 -7.98
CA MET A 458 3.12 25.35 -8.84
C MET A 458 3.50 25.61 -10.29
N GLY A 459 3.40 24.57 -11.13
CA GLY A 459 3.64 24.70 -12.57
C GLY A 459 2.60 25.60 -13.27
N PRO A 460 2.93 26.20 -14.42
CA PRO A 460 2.04 27.16 -15.10
C PRO A 460 0.63 26.63 -15.40
N LYS A 461 0.50 25.38 -15.89
CA LYS A 461 -0.79 24.75 -16.23
C LYS A 461 -1.73 24.67 -15.02
N ILE A 462 -1.25 24.07 -13.92
CA ILE A 462 -2.06 23.92 -12.70
C ILE A 462 -2.37 25.28 -12.05
N SER A 463 -1.49 26.27 -12.16
CA SER A 463 -1.80 27.63 -11.68
C SER A 463 -2.95 28.27 -12.47
N VAL A 464 -2.99 28.10 -13.80
CA VAL A 464 -4.13 28.56 -14.62
C VAL A 464 -5.39 27.76 -14.30
N ASP A 465 -5.30 26.44 -14.17
CA ASP A 465 -6.44 25.59 -13.78
C ASP A 465 -7.00 25.98 -12.40
N SER A 466 -6.12 26.35 -11.46
CA SER A 466 -6.55 26.88 -10.15
C SER A 466 -7.26 28.23 -10.31
N ALA A 467 -6.73 29.11 -11.16
CA ALA A 467 -7.33 30.42 -11.44
C ALA A 467 -8.70 30.33 -12.13
N THR A 468 -8.96 29.29 -12.93
CA THR A 468 -10.26 29.06 -13.60
C THR A 468 -11.22 28.20 -12.77
N LEU A 469 -10.79 27.69 -11.61
CA LEU A 469 -11.42 26.59 -10.87
C LEU A 469 -11.53 25.26 -11.64
N MET A 470 -10.90 25.13 -12.81
CA MET A 470 -10.84 23.86 -13.53
C MET A 470 -10.10 22.79 -12.71
N ASN A 471 -9.04 23.16 -11.99
CA ASN A 471 -8.29 22.21 -11.16
C ASN A 471 -9.23 21.51 -10.16
N LYS A 472 -10.10 22.29 -9.51
CA LYS A 472 -11.09 21.73 -8.57
C LYS A 472 -12.15 20.91 -9.28
N GLY A 473 -12.52 21.27 -10.52
CA GLY A 473 -13.39 20.46 -11.37
C GLY A 473 -12.80 19.09 -11.71
N LEU A 474 -11.52 19.03 -12.06
CA LEU A 474 -10.81 17.77 -12.30
C LEU A 474 -10.75 16.91 -11.03
N GLU A 475 -10.51 17.52 -9.87
CA GLU A 475 -10.46 16.83 -8.58
C GLU A 475 -11.83 16.32 -8.11
N VAL A 476 -12.93 16.97 -8.54
CA VAL A 476 -14.30 16.45 -8.34
C VAL A 476 -14.49 15.12 -9.08
N ILE A 477 -14.09 15.06 -10.36
CA ILE A 477 -14.12 13.82 -11.16
C ILE A 477 -13.24 12.75 -10.51
N GLU A 478 -12.05 13.15 -10.05
CA GLU A 478 -11.12 12.25 -9.36
C GLU A 478 -11.72 11.68 -8.06
N ALA A 479 -12.36 12.52 -7.23
CA ALA A 479 -13.01 12.08 -5.99
C ALA A 479 -14.18 11.12 -6.24
N HIS A 480 -14.96 11.38 -7.28
CA HIS A 480 -16.03 10.48 -7.72
C HIS A 480 -15.50 9.06 -7.97
N HIS A 481 -14.39 8.94 -8.71
CA HIS A 481 -13.81 7.64 -9.05
C HIS A 481 -13.03 6.99 -7.91
N LEU A 482 -12.26 7.76 -7.12
CA LEU A 482 -11.44 7.22 -6.02
C LEU A 482 -12.28 6.61 -4.91
N PHE A 483 -13.37 7.30 -4.54
CA PHE A 483 -14.18 6.95 -3.39
C PHE A 483 -15.47 6.23 -3.79
N GLY A 484 -15.83 6.20 -5.08
CA GLY A 484 -17.09 5.63 -5.54
C GLY A 484 -18.31 6.42 -5.03
N ILE A 485 -18.14 7.73 -4.79
CA ILE A 485 -19.21 8.59 -4.27
C ILE A 485 -20.00 9.20 -5.44
N PRO A 486 -21.34 9.20 -5.41
CA PRO A 486 -22.14 9.92 -6.39
C PRO A 486 -21.80 11.42 -6.41
N GLY A 487 -21.86 12.03 -7.59
CA GLY A 487 -21.54 13.44 -7.77
C GLY A 487 -22.36 14.38 -6.90
N GLU A 488 -23.63 14.06 -6.68
CA GLU A 488 -24.57 14.84 -5.85
C GLU A 488 -24.17 14.89 -4.37
N ARG A 489 -23.25 14.00 -3.95
CA ARG A 489 -22.72 13.91 -2.59
C ARG A 489 -21.29 14.47 -2.49
N ILE A 490 -20.80 15.13 -3.53
CA ILE A 490 -19.56 15.91 -3.50
C ILE A 490 -19.95 17.40 -3.54
N GLU A 491 -19.37 18.19 -2.65
CA GLU A 491 -19.52 19.65 -2.63
C GLU A 491 -18.14 20.31 -2.69
N VAL A 492 -18.08 21.51 -3.27
CA VAL A 492 -16.87 22.33 -3.32
C VAL A 492 -17.03 23.52 -2.40
N LEU A 493 -16.03 23.75 -1.55
CA LEU A 493 -15.95 24.92 -0.66
C LEU A 493 -14.67 25.68 -0.95
N VAL A 494 -14.71 27.00 -1.02
CA VAL A 494 -13.50 27.81 -1.10
C VAL A 494 -12.98 28.08 0.31
N HIS A 495 -11.75 27.64 0.57
CA HIS A 495 -10.99 27.84 1.80
C HIS A 495 -9.65 28.54 1.47
N PRO A 496 -9.61 29.90 1.52
CA PRO A 496 -8.46 30.68 1.03
C PRO A 496 -7.15 30.45 1.78
N GLN A 497 -7.22 29.95 3.01
CA GLN A 497 -6.04 29.66 3.82
C GLN A 497 -5.36 28.34 3.40
N SER A 498 -6.08 27.43 2.74
CA SER A 498 -5.58 26.12 2.31
C SER A 498 -4.95 25.28 3.43
N LEU A 499 -5.48 25.40 4.65
CA LEU A 499 -5.04 24.64 5.83
C LEU A 499 -5.94 23.44 6.13
N VAL A 500 -7.25 23.61 5.92
CA VAL A 500 -8.18 22.48 5.83
C VAL A 500 -8.14 21.98 4.40
N HIS A 501 -7.67 20.75 4.19
CA HIS A 501 -7.48 20.20 2.84
C HIS A 501 -8.79 19.60 2.30
N SER A 502 -9.54 18.84 3.10
CA SER A 502 -10.92 18.40 2.79
C SER A 502 -11.67 18.03 4.06
N LEU A 503 -12.99 17.91 3.92
CA LEU A 503 -13.87 17.44 4.98
C LEU A 503 -14.74 16.27 4.51
N VAL A 504 -15.11 15.41 5.45
CA VAL A 504 -16.05 14.30 5.25
C VAL A 504 -17.15 14.44 6.30
N GLU A 505 -18.38 14.61 5.84
CA GLU A 505 -19.56 14.63 6.71
C GLU A 505 -20.19 13.23 6.76
N PHE A 506 -20.57 12.80 7.96
CA PHE A 506 -21.18 11.50 8.23
C PHE A 506 -22.68 11.63 8.54
N VAL A 507 -23.40 10.52 8.44
CA VAL A 507 -24.87 10.46 8.64
C VAL A 507 -25.31 10.78 10.07
N ASP A 508 -24.40 10.69 11.05
CA ASP A 508 -24.64 11.11 12.44
C ASP A 508 -24.52 12.64 12.65
N GLY A 509 -24.14 13.38 11.60
CA GLY A 509 -23.93 14.83 11.64
C GLY A 509 -22.51 15.24 12.04
N SER A 510 -21.62 14.29 12.32
CA SER A 510 -20.20 14.59 12.54
C SER A 510 -19.52 14.97 11.22
N THR A 511 -18.54 15.87 11.31
CA THR A 511 -17.69 16.23 10.18
C THR A 511 -16.24 16.10 10.61
N LEU A 512 -15.47 15.28 9.90
CA LEU A 512 -14.04 15.17 10.09
C LEU A 512 -13.33 16.01 9.02
N ALA A 513 -12.28 16.69 9.42
CA ALA A 513 -11.44 17.48 8.53
C ALA A 513 -9.98 17.09 8.74
N GLN A 514 -9.23 16.95 7.66
CA GLN A 514 -7.78 16.83 7.74
C GLN A 514 -7.16 18.22 7.53
N MET A 515 -6.27 18.58 8.45
CA MET A 515 -5.58 19.87 8.47
C MET A 515 -4.07 19.68 8.44
N GLY A 516 -3.38 20.59 7.74
CA GLY A 516 -1.93 20.53 7.61
C GLY A 516 -1.34 21.80 7.03
N LEU A 517 -0.01 21.88 7.07
CA LEU A 517 0.72 22.84 6.26
C LEU A 517 0.68 22.40 4.78
N PRO A 518 0.68 23.33 3.82
CA PRO A 518 0.63 23.04 2.40
C PRO A 518 1.94 22.41 1.88
N ASP A 519 2.18 21.14 2.23
CA ASP A 519 3.39 20.39 1.91
C ASP A 519 3.09 18.92 1.57
N MET A 520 3.40 18.53 0.33
CA MET A 520 3.11 17.21 -0.23
C MET A 520 3.88 16.07 0.43
N ARG A 521 4.97 16.36 1.17
CA ARG A 521 5.67 15.30 1.93
C ARG A 521 4.75 14.65 2.96
N THR A 522 3.75 15.38 3.47
CA THR A 522 2.76 14.83 4.39
C THR A 522 1.88 13.77 3.71
N THR A 523 1.37 14.04 2.51
CA THR A 523 0.50 13.10 1.78
C THR A 523 1.30 11.90 1.26
N LEU A 524 2.54 12.12 0.83
CA LEU A 524 3.47 11.06 0.44
C LEU A 524 3.86 10.15 1.62
N ALA A 525 4.10 10.72 2.80
CA ALA A 525 4.34 9.93 4.01
C ALA A 525 3.12 9.08 4.39
N VAL A 526 1.91 9.63 4.26
CA VAL A 526 0.67 8.85 4.41
C VAL A 526 0.63 7.71 3.39
N GLY A 527 0.87 7.99 2.11
CA GLY A 527 0.79 6.97 1.05
C GLY A 527 1.80 5.83 1.22
N LEU A 528 3.04 6.16 1.57
CA LEU A 528 4.10 5.19 1.81
C LEU A 528 3.86 4.41 3.12
N GLY A 529 3.44 5.10 4.17
CA GLY A 529 3.27 4.55 5.52
C GLY A 529 2.00 3.74 5.72
N TRP A 530 0.96 3.97 4.91
CA TRP A 530 -0.38 3.45 5.15
C TRP A 530 -0.42 1.94 5.40
N PRO A 531 -1.10 1.46 6.47
CA PRO A 531 -1.98 2.20 7.38
C PRO A 531 -1.28 2.92 8.55
N GLN A 532 0.04 2.80 8.68
CA GLN A 532 0.79 3.50 9.71
C GLN A 532 1.16 4.93 9.30
N ARG A 533 1.53 5.76 10.28
CA ARG A 533 2.14 7.06 10.02
C ARG A 533 3.67 6.92 10.07
N ILE A 534 4.35 7.70 9.23
CA ILE A 534 5.81 7.82 9.19
C ILE A 534 6.19 9.30 9.20
N GLU A 535 7.43 9.59 9.58
CA GLU A 535 7.93 10.96 9.57
C GLU A 535 8.05 11.50 8.15
N SER A 536 7.44 12.67 7.87
CA SER A 536 7.55 13.36 6.58
C SER A 536 8.66 14.41 6.55
N GLY A 537 9.12 14.88 7.71
CA GLY A 537 10.00 16.03 7.84
C GLY A 537 9.29 17.40 7.83
N VAL A 538 7.95 17.41 7.77
CA VAL A 538 7.14 18.63 7.84
C VAL A 538 6.86 18.98 9.31
N SER A 539 6.94 20.25 9.66
CA SER A 539 6.60 20.74 11.01
C SER A 539 5.11 20.61 11.31
N GLY A 540 4.76 20.51 12.59
CA GLY A 540 3.35 20.52 13.03
C GLY A 540 2.65 21.85 12.72
N LEU A 541 1.32 21.81 12.60
CA LEU A 541 0.47 22.99 12.44
C LEU A 541 0.25 23.68 13.79
N ASP A 542 0.74 24.92 13.95
CA ASP A 542 0.46 25.75 15.12
C ASP A 542 -0.77 26.64 14.90
N LEU A 543 -1.92 26.22 15.44
CA LEU A 543 -3.20 26.92 15.26
C LEU A 543 -3.20 28.35 15.83
N LEU A 544 -2.42 28.65 16.87
CA LEU A 544 -2.38 30.00 17.44
C LEU A 544 -1.76 31.01 16.47
N THR A 545 -0.90 30.54 15.56
CA THR A 545 -0.23 31.39 14.55
C THR A 545 -1.04 31.59 13.28
N GLN A 546 -2.01 30.71 12.99
CA GLN A 546 -2.75 30.73 11.72
C GLN A 546 -3.93 31.72 11.72
N GLY A 547 -4.49 32.04 12.89
CA GLY A 547 -5.60 32.98 13.03
C GLY A 547 -6.94 32.41 12.54
N ARG A 548 -7.60 33.11 11.61
CA ARG A 548 -8.98 32.80 11.17
C ARG A 548 -8.98 31.86 9.96
N LEU A 549 -9.89 30.88 9.98
CA LEU A 549 -10.20 30.00 8.85
C LEU A 549 -11.54 30.45 8.24
N ASP A 550 -11.55 30.73 6.95
CA ASP A 550 -12.74 31.17 6.22
C ASP A 550 -13.21 30.08 5.25
N PHE A 551 -14.53 30.00 5.06
CA PHE A 551 -15.18 29.11 4.10
C PHE A 551 -16.26 29.88 3.35
N GLU A 552 -16.26 29.78 2.02
CA GLU A 552 -17.25 30.43 1.16
C GLU A 552 -17.66 29.51 -0.02
N ALA A 553 -18.79 29.80 -0.64
CA ALA A 553 -19.23 29.07 -1.83
C ALA A 553 -18.38 29.46 -3.05
N PRO A 554 -18.08 28.52 -3.98
CA PRO A 554 -17.41 28.85 -5.23
C PRO A 554 -18.32 29.68 -6.15
N ASP A 555 -17.75 30.67 -6.83
CA ASP A 555 -18.47 31.49 -7.83
C ASP A 555 -18.41 30.81 -9.21
N THR A 556 -19.44 30.01 -9.52
CA THR A 556 -19.53 29.30 -10.80
C THR A 556 -19.97 30.19 -11.97
N ASP A 557 -20.44 31.41 -11.71
CA ASP A 557 -20.87 32.36 -12.74
C ASP A 557 -19.66 33.09 -13.34
N ALA A 558 -18.73 33.50 -12.48
CA ALA A 558 -17.43 34.05 -12.88
C ALA A 558 -16.47 32.96 -13.37
N PHE A 559 -16.49 31.77 -12.75
CA PHE A 559 -15.58 30.65 -13.03
C PHE A 559 -16.33 29.40 -13.51
N PRO A 560 -16.82 29.37 -14.76
CA PRO A 560 -17.70 28.31 -15.27
C PRO A 560 -17.02 26.95 -15.46
N CYS A 561 -15.68 26.86 -15.40
CA CYS A 561 -14.98 25.59 -15.60
C CYS A 561 -15.37 24.52 -14.57
N LEU A 562 -15.66 24.93 -13.32
CA LEU A 562 -16.15 24.01 -12.30
C LEU A 562 -17.49 23.38 -12.72
N ALA A 563 -18.43 24.18 -13.25
CA ALA A 563 -19.71 23.69 -13.75
C ALA A 563 -19.57 22.76 -14.96
N LEU A 564 -18.62 23.04 -15.86
CA LEU A 564 -18.31 22.18 -17.01
C LEU A 564 -17.76 20.82 -16.57
N ALA A 565 -16.93 20.79 -15.53
CA ALA A 565 -16.43 19.54 -14.97
C ALA A 565 -17.55 18.70 -14.35
N TRP A 566 -18.50 19.30 -13.61
CA TRP A 566 -19.69 18.60 -13.13
C TRP A 566 -20.53 18.03 -14.27
N GLN A 567 -20.66 18.76 -15.38
CA GLN A 567 -21.36 18.28 -16.56
C GLN A 567 -20.66 17.08 -17.19
N ALA A 568 -19.34 17.15 -17.38
CA ALA A 568 -18.55 16.06 -17.94
C ALA A 568 -18.59 14.80 -17.06
N MET A 569 -18.47 14.97 -15.73
CA MET A 569 -18.56 13.87 -14.77
C MET A 569 -19.92 13.17 -14.84
N ARG A 570 -21.02 13.93 -14.88
CA ARG A 570 -22.38 13.36 -14.98
C ARG A 570 -22.62 12.65 -16.32
N ALA A 571 -22.01 13.14 -17.40
CA ALA A 571 -22.09 12.50 -18.70
C ALA A 571 -21.34 11.16 -18.73
N GLY A 572 -20.24 11.05 -17.97
CA GLY A 572 -19.41 9.84 -17.90
C GLY A 572 -18.74 9.51 -19.23
N GLY A 573 -18.33 8.25 -19.40
CA GLY A 573 -17.71 7.79 -20.65
C GLY A 573 -16.50 8.63 -21.06
N THR A 574 -16.43 9.04 -22.32
CA THR A 574 -15.34 9.86 -22.85
C THR A 574 -15.41 11.35 -22.50
N ALA A 575 -16.49 11.85 -21.88
CA ALA A 575 -16.67 13.29 -21.66
C ALA A 575 -15.60 13.92 -20.74
N PRO A 576 -15.16 13.29 -19.63
CA PRO A 576 -14.03 13.78 -18.84
C PRO A 576 -12.71 13.86 -19.62
N ALA A 577 -12.44 12.91 -20.53
CA ALA A 577 -11.25 12.95 -21.38
C ALA A 577 -11.31 14.12 -22.38
N VAL A 578 -12.48 14.36 -22.97
CA VAL A 578 -12.72 15.53 -23.84
C VAL A 578 -12.53 16.85 -23.07
N LEU A 579 -13.08 16.95 -21.86
CA LEU A 579 -12.91 18.10 -20.97
C LEU A 579 -11.42 18.39 -20.71
N ASN A 580 -10.66 17.38 -20.27
CA ASN A 580 -9.24 17.56 -19.94
C ASN A 580 -8.42 17.96 -21.17
N ALA A 581 -8.60 17.26 -22.29
CA ALA A 581 -7.87 17.51 -23.53
C ALA A 581 -8.12 18.92 -24.07
N ALA A 582 -9.38 19.34 -24.13
CA ALA A 582 -9.74 20.70 -24.55
C ALA A 582 -9.19 21.76 -23.58
N ASN A 583 -9.20 21.48 -22.28
CA ASN A 583 -8.65 22.38 -21.27
C ASN A 583 -7.13 22.53 -21.43
N GLU A 584 -6.39 21.45 -21.65
CA GLU A 584 -4.93 21.51 -21.84
C GLU A 584 -4.55 22.40 -23.03
N GLU A 585 -5.20 22.23 -24.18
CA GLU A 585 -4.93 23.07 -25.37
C GLU A 585 -5.34 24.53 -25.14
N ALA A 586 -6.50 24.77 -24.51
CA ALA A 586 -6.96 26.12 -24.21
C ALA A 586 -6.05 26.84 -23.21
N VAL A 587 -5.61 26.17 -22.15
CA VAL A 587 -4.66 26.72 -21.17
C VAL A 587 -3.31 26.99 -21.82
N SER A 588 -2.82 26.08 -22.66
CA SER A 588 -1.58 26.27 -23.42
C SER A 588 -1.66 27.51 -24.30
N ALA A 589 -2.75 27.67 -25.06
CA ALA A 589 -2.98 28.84 -25.91
C ALA A 589 -3.08 30.15 -25.08
N PHE A 590 -3.73 30.12 -23.92
CA PHE A 590 -3.79 31.28 -23.02
C PHE A 590 -2.40 31.64 -22.49
N LEU A 591 -1.62 30.66 -22.02
CA LEU A 591 -0.26 30.87 -21.53
C LEU A 591 0.67 31.47 -22.59
N GLN A 592 0.44 31.14 -23.86
CA GLN A 592 1.14 31.69 -25.02
C GLN A 592 0.61 33.06 -25.47
N GLY A 593 -0.42 33.60 -24.82
CA GLY A 593 -1.05 34.88 -25.17
C GLY A 593 -1.87 34.84 -26.46
N ARG A 594 -2.25 33.65 -26.94
CA ARG A 594 -3.04 33.48 -28.18
C ARG A 594 -4.54 33.69 -27.98
N ILE A 595 -5.04 33.42 -26.77
CA ILE A 595 -6.45 33.61 -26.41
C ILE A 595 -6.59 34.35 -25.08
N GLY A 596 -7.76 34.91 -24.81
CA GLY A 596 -8.09 35.53 -23.52
C GLY A 596 -8.48 34.49 -22.46
N PHE A 597 -8.40 34.88 -21.18
CA PHE A 597 -8.72 34.01 -20.03
C PHE A 597 -10.14 33.42 -20.10
N LEU A 598 -11.12 34.24 -20.47
CA LEU A 598 -12.52 33.81 -20.60
C LEU A 598 -12.81 32.96 -21.84
N THR A 599 -11.85 32.84 -22.77
CA THR A 599 -11.98 31.95 -23.94
C THR A 599 -11.76 30.49 -23.55
N ILE A 600 -11.02 30.22 -22.46
CA ILE A 600 -10.77 28.85 -21.96
C ILE A 600 -12.08 28.07 -21.74
N PRO A 601 -13.01 28.51 -20.88
CA PRO A 601 -14.26 27.78 -20.67
C PRO A 601 -15.12 27.68 -21.93
N THR A 602 -15.06 28.67 -22.84
CA THR A 602 -15.79 28.63 -24.11
C THR A 602 -15.30 27.50 -25.01
N LEU A 603 -13.99 27.33 -25.14
CA LEU A 603 -13.40 26.25 -25.94
C LEU A 603 -13.69 24.87 -25.34
N VAL A 604 -13.60 24.76 -24.02
CA VAL A 604 -13.94 23.52 -23.30
C VAL A 604 -15.42 23.16 -23.49
N ALA A 605 -16.33 24.13 -23.35
CA ALA A 605 -17.76 23.93 -23.57
C ALA A 605 -18.06 23.52 -25.02
N ASN A 606 -17.37 24.13 -25.99
CA ASN A 606 -17.49 23.78 -27.41
C ASN A 606 -17.07 22.33 -27.70
N ALA A 607 -15.96 21.89 -27.10
CA ALA A 607 -15.51 20.50 -27.27
C ALA A 607 -16.52 19.49 -26.70
N LEU A 608 -17.03 19.77 -25.48
CA LEU A 608 -18.03 18.92 -24.82
C LEU A 608 -19.37 18.86 -25.56
N SER A 609 -19.79 19.95 -26.22
CA SER A 609 -21.06 19.98 -26.96
C SER A 609 -20.96 19.40 -28.38
N THR A 610 -19.76 19.41 -28.97
CA THR A 610 -19.53 18.98 -30.36
C THR A 610 -19.18 17.50 -30.46
N LEU A 611 -18.37 16.97 -29.53
CA LEU A 611 -17.94 15.57 -29.59
C LEU A 611 -18.93 14.65 -28.88
N PRO A 612 -19.25 13.48 -29.46
CA PRO A 612 -20.16 12.52 -28.82
C PRO A 612 -19.50 11.91 -27.59
N THR A 613 -20.33 11.63 -26.57
CA THR A 613 -19.93 10.81 -25.43
C THR A 613 -20.04 9.34 -25.81
N GLU A 614 -18.94 8.60 -25.65
CA GLU A 614 -18.82 7.18 -25.97
C GLU A 614 -18.44 6.40 -24.68
N PRO A 615 -18.73 5.09 -24.58
CA PRO A 615 -18.27 4.26 -23.47
C PRO A 615 -16.73 4.21 -23.38
N ALA A 616 -16.17 4.45 -22.20
CA ALA A 616 -14.72 4.52 -21.95
C ALA A 616 -14.10 3.16 -21.57
N ASP A 617 -14.42 2.11 -22.34
CA ASP A 617 -14.08 0.73 -21.96
C ASP A 617 -12.62 0.33 -22.22
N THR A 618 -11.90 1.05 -23.08
CA THR A 618 -10.50 0.76 -23.41
C THR A 618 -9.65 2.02 -23.46
N LEU A 619 -8.34 1.84 -23.29
CA LEU A 619 -7.36 2.93 -23.37
C LEU A 619 -7.37 3.58 -24.76
N GLU A 620 -7.53 2.80 -25.83
CA GLU A 620 -7.56 3.31 -27.20
C GLU A 620 -8.74 4.24 -27.46
N VAL A 621 -9.92 3.94 -26.91
CA VAL A 621 -11.11 4.80 -27.02
C VAL A 621 -10.87 6.13 -26.32
N LEU A 622 -10.28 6.10 -25.13
CA LEU A 622 -9.94 7.29 -24.35
C LEU A 622 -8.89 8.17 -25.06
N LEU A 623 -7.82 7.57 -25.57
CA LEU A 623 -6.78 8.29 -26.31
C LEU A 623 -7.32 8.87 -27.63
N SER A 624 -8.22 8.16 -28.32
CA SER A 624 -8.89 8.66 -29.53
C SER A 624 -9.82 9.85 -29.21
N ALA A 625 -10.55 9.81 -28.10
CA ALA A 625 -11.38 10.92 -27.65
C ALA A 625 -10.53 12.15 -27.26
N ASP A 626 -9.43 11.94 -26.52
CA ASP A 626 -8.45 12.98 -26.19
C ASP A 626 -7.91 13.64 -27.48
N GLN A 627 -7.44 12.85 -28.44
CA GLN A 627 -6.88 13.37 -29.69
C GLN A 627 -7.89 14.17 -30.52
N ARG A 628 -9.14 13.68 -30.64
CA ARG A 628 -10.22 14.41 -31.33
C ARG A 628 -10.53 15.74 -30.64
N ALA A 629 -10.57 15.76 -29.32
CA ALA A 629 -10.81 16.97 -28.54
C ALA A 629 -9.68 18.00 -28.74
N ARG A 630 -8.41 17.57 -28.68
CA ARG A 630 -7.27 18.44 -28.98
C ARG A 630 -7.38 19.06 -30.37
N GLN A 631 -7.62 18.23 -31.40
CA GLN A 631 -7.71 18.73 -32.77
C GLN A 631 -8.85 19.72 -32.97
N LEU A 632 -10.02 19.44 -32.38
CA LEU A 632 -11.17 20.35 -32.44
C LEU A 632 -10.86 21.69 -31.75
N THR A 633 -10.25 21.64 -30.56
CA THR A 633 -9.90 22.85 -29.81
C THR A 633 -8.82 23.66 -30.52
N LEU A 634 -7.79 23.02 -31.08
CA LEU A 634 -6.77 23.70 -31.88
C LEU A 634 -7.37 24.41 -33.10
N ASN A 635 -8.26 23.74 -33.84
CA ASN A 635 -8.95 24.35 -34.97
C ASN A 635 -9.79 25.58 -34.55
N ALA A 636 -10.43 25.53 -33.37
CA ALA A 636 -11.19 26.66 -32.84
C ALA A 636 -10.29 27.82 -32.37
N ILE A 637 -9.12 27.52 -31.81
CA ILE A 637 -8.11 28.52 -31.45
C ILE A 637 -7.58 29.24 -32.69
N ASP A 638 -7.28 28.50 -33.76
CA ASP A 638 -6.77 29.07 -35.02
C ASP A 638 -7.81 29.93 -35.76
N ALA A 639 -9.11 29.74 -35.46
CA ALA A 639 -10.21 30.51 -36.01
C ALA A 639 -10.57 31.77 -35.18
N THR A 640 -9.96 31.96 -34.00
CA THR A 640 -10.16 33.11 -33.10
C THR A 640 -9.14 34.20 -33.39
#